data_AF-A0A8T5KUC9-F1
#
_entry.id   AF-A0A8T5KUC9-F1
#
_cell.length_a   1.000
_cell.length_b   1.000
_cell.length_c   1.000
_cell.angle_alpha   90.00
_cell.angle_beta   90.00
_cell.angle_gamma   90.00
#
_symmetry.space_group_name_H-M   'P 1'
#
loop_
_entity.id
_entity.type
_entity.pdbx_description
1 polymer ?
#
loop_
_entity_poly.entity_id
_entity_poly.type
_entity_poly.pdbx_seq_one_letter_code
_entity_poly.pdbx_strand_id
1 'polypeptide(L)'
;MIKKRMLIVGLVLMIGLASASFDVDDSSSVIEKNYYEGDFVRGVLNMSFSEQDNEDFTSNFKGGIDIVELLRGMSYNSSRDFICDPVNCESDYYVNSGTGSEIHGLNIGVKKVYGFQIKGGEITGIVNNGLKFNVNVTSPPICGDNQVFVDLFDDGTLDFYNTQSVSGGACIYEEKDFGCFDEDEVTGTVSIEGEPYCEKIKLRPAPGYRIGAVISGSSSGQLRFSIYSTDWDSALVYGTATNPLAAPWVEPWVDVDYSFTEDTEVFVCVDAPSGSEGKYSIRINEDSDEMCGVNVGEGTSDTEFEVDYEIFALPRPYGWLKEFEFNADSYAKLTKRKLIDDLEDYLETKYDNDCSGDDGCIIPFSILVRNSTTSPILHSPTLKYKKKSAGSPTIYQLFELSKRLPKVSSDYLLLDVEKMEFRVPDSDGGYNFKLKLDGRNVIEEEVDVDIGFVFNVAPRFAFIGRSTSFIASGSTGVNGSTWDFGDGSSVVYSNSNSAQHLYSEAGSYVIKTTLKKSSGATSTRRFRVIVGDAKTSANLTLTDYKSRILNIQSGINSLPEWARPSVETALNFNTMKAAVASKKNSFELLGTNAAESAYVEIVNSLMNLWVPYSVFVSASGELPALVGFNNLNVEHIKSISGEGAGVDSSEMRQSIADWMERNYELSVAFETISADGDLQTTELLKKYKIKITQKPNAEEDYSYLVINHPRSGIVAKSSASGLEETVSGDGAYVGIDYSSPLQEIEFLIVGADAPDVEALGAYVSPIVSALGVSELPIRPNWWEDEGGNFSWGKFLIGMLILLIVTLAAYILLQMWYKKHYENHLFKDPTHLYNLINFIYNSRRAGLKDSVIKSQLKERKWKGEQIDYAFKKIDGKRTGMWEIPLFKFVENRKVREEIEKKQGMPIDARFIKR
;
A
#
# COMPACT_ATOMS: atom_id res chain seq x y z
N MET A 1 -71.90 -53.56 39.23
CA MET A 1 -70.67 -53.59 40.06
C MET A 1 -69.90 -52.31 39.77
N ILE A 2 -70.21 -51.21 40.46
CA ILE A 2 -69.43 -50.64 41.59
C ILE A 2 -68.00 -50.24 41.20
N LYS A 3 -67.88 -48.91 41.00
CA LYS A 3 -66.79 -47.98 41.32
C LYS A 3 -65.47 -48.04 40.53
N LYS A 4 -65.37 -47.13 39.54
CA LYS A 4 -64.22 -46.25 39.33
C LYS A 4 -64.70 -44.85 38.92
N ARG A 5 -64.51 -43.86 39.79
CA ARG A 5 -64.53 -42.41 39.49
C ARG A 5 -63.54 -41.70 40.44
N MET A 6 -62.82 -40.73 39.85
CA MET A 6 -62.10 -39.58 40.43
C MET A 6 -60.82 -39.84 41.25
N LEU A 7 -59.68 -39.33 40.77
CA LEU A 7 -59.27 -37.95 41.05
C LEU A 7 -58.27 -37.42 39.99
N ILE A 8 -58.49 -36.18 39.59
CA ILE A 8 -57.66 -35.31 38.75
C ILE A 8 -56.78 -34.46 39.69
N VAL A 9 -55.63 -33.96 39.19
CA VAL A 9 -54.91 -32.71 39.50
C VAL A 9 -53.40 -32.96 39.70
N GLY A 10 -52.59 -32.33 38.84
CA GLY A 10 -51.13 -32.21 39.05
C GLY A 10 -50.27 -32.24 37.77
N LEU A 11 -50.61 -31.48 36.72
CA LEU A 11 -49.68 -31.26 35.60
C LEU A 11 -49.92 -29.89 34.93
N VAL A 12 -49.63 -28.81 35.65
CA VAL A 12 -49.41 -27.47 35.08
C VAL A 12 -48.28 -26.83 35.89
N LEU A 13 -47.38 -26.12 35.19
CA LEU A 13 -46.14 -25.42 35.62
C LEU A 13 -44.83 -26.21 35.50
N MET A 14 -44.40 -26.39 34.25
CA MET A 14 -43.00 -26.20 33.84
C MET A 14 -43.03 -25.17 32.69
N ILE A 15 -43.40 -23.93 33.00
CA ILE A 15 -42.99 -22.80 32.16
C ILE A 15 -41.58 -22.49 32.65
N GLY A 16 -40.59 -22.96 31.90
CA GLY A 16 -39.21 -22.51 32.10
C GLY A 16 -39.22 -21.00 31.94
N LEU A 17 -38.86 -20.30 33.01
CA LEU A 17 -38.42 -18.92 32.89
C LEU A 17 -37.16 -18.98 32.00
N ALA A 18 -37.29 -18.62 30.73
CA ALA A 18 -36.14 -18.35 29.88
C ALA A 18 -35.43 -17.14 30.49
N SER A 19 -34.43 -17.40 31.33
CA SER A 19 -33.52 -16.38 31.82
C SER A 19 -32.53 -16.07 30.72
N ALA A 20 -32.33 -14.79 30.41
CA ALA A 20 -31.26 -14.32 29.54
C ALA A 20 -29.92 -14.95 29.94
N SER A 21 -29.27 -15.64 29.01
CA SER A 21 -27.97 -16.26 29.27
C SER A 21 -27.16 -16.45 28.00
N PHE A 22 -25.86 -16.17 28.08
CA PHE A 22 -24.87 -16.59 27.11
C PHE A 22 -24.18 -17.87 27.58
N ASP A 23 -23.61 -18.63 26.63
CA ASP A 23 -22.80 -19.82 26.90
C ASP A 23 -21.51 -19.78 26.09
N VAL A 24 -20.41 -20.29 26.67
CA VAL A 24 -19.06 -20.24 26.09
C VAL A 24 -18.52 -21.66 25.93
N ASP A 25 -18.07 -22.02 24.73
CA ASP A 25 -17.34 -23.26 24.51
C ASP A 25 -15.84 -23.03 24.72
N ASP A 26 -15.39 -23.33 25.93
CA ASP A 26 -13.99 -23.21 26.35
C ASP A 26 -13.02 -24.04 25.48
N SER A 27 -13.49 -25.12 24.85
CA SER A 27 -12.62 -26.02 24.09
C SER A 27 -12.21 -25.45 22.73
N SER A 28 -12.95 -24.45 22.25
CA SER A 28 -12.73 -23.77 20.97
C SER A 28 -12.52 -22.27 21.12
N SER A 29 -12.42 -21.78 22.37
CA SER A 29 -12.11 -20.39 22.70
C SER A 29 -10.64 -20.25 23.09
N VAL A 30 -9.93 -19.25 22.55
CA VAL A 30 -8.51 -19.00 22.81
C VAL A 30 -8.18 -17.51 22.80
N ILE A 31 -7.37 -17.07 23.76
CA ILE A 31 -6.76 -15.74 23.80
C ILE A 31 -5.26 -15.90 23.55
N GLU A 32 -4.67 -15.04 22.72
CA GLU A 32 -3.22 -15.00 22.54
C GLU A 32 -2.52 -14.59 23.85
N LYS A 33 -1.26 -14.99 24.05
CA LYS A 33 -0.57 -14.76 25.33
C LYS A 33 0.48 -13.66 25.31
N ASN A 34 0.89 -13.20 24.13
CA ASN A 34 2.02 -12.28 24.01
C ASN A 34 1.60 -11.07 23.17
N TYR A 35 1.80 -9.88 23.73
CA TYR A 35 1.38 -8.61 23.15
C TYR A 35 2.48 -7.56 23.26
N TYR A 36 2.40 -6.53 22.43
CA TYR A 36 3.22 -5.32 22.53
C TYR A 36 2.37 -4.13 23.00
N GLU A 37 3.03 -3.09 23.50
CA GLU A 37 2.37 -1.82 23.86
C GLU A 37 1.46 -1.31 22.73
N GLY A 38 0.22 -0.98 23.08
CA GLY A 38 -0.78 -0.46 22.15
C GLY A 38 -1.44 -1.50 21.23
N ASP A 39 -1.08 -2.79 21.31
CA ASP A 39 -1.83 -3.86 20.65
C ASP A 39 -3.26 -3.97 21.22
N PHE A 40 -4.16 -4.51 20.40
CA PHE A 40 -5.46 -4.99 20.86
C PHE A 40 -5.35 -6.46 21.26
N VAL A 41 -6.19 -6.88 22.21
CA VAL A 41 -6.28 -8.29 22.62
C VAL A 41 -6.82 -9.10 21.45
N ARG A 42 -6.06 -10.13 21.05
CA ARG A 42 -6.34 -11.00 19.92
C ARG A 42 -6.72 -12.40 20.39
N GLY A 43 -7.65 -13.04 19.69
CA GLY A 43 -8.17 -14.35 20.04
C GLY A 43 -9.49 -14.66 19.32
N VAL A 44 -10.01 -15.85 19.58
CA VAL A 44 -11.32 -16.30 19.08
C VAL A 44 -12.13 -16.83 20.24
N LEU A 45 -13.40 -16.46 20.34
CA LEU A 45 -14.34 -16.99 21.33
C LEU A 45 -15.46 -17.73 20.61
N ASN A 46 -15.85 -18.91 21.08
CA ASN A 46 -17.01 -19.61 20.56
C ASN A 46 -18.17 -19.46 21.55
N MET A 47 -19.15 -18.65 21.21
CA MET A 47 -20.21 -18.23 22.14
C MET A 47 -21.60 -18.36 21.52
N SER A 48 -22.60 -18.73 22.31
CA SER A 48 -24.01 -18.67 21.94
C SER A 48 -24.77 -17.70 22.85
N PHE A 49 -25.88 -17.17 22.35
CA PHE A 49 -26.70 -16.17 23.05
C PHE A 49 -28.15 -16.66 23.15
N SER A 50 -28.77 -16.54 24.32
CA SER A 50 -30.19 -16.84 24.50
C SER A 50 -30.86 -15.69 25.23
N GLU A 51 -31.67 -14.92 24.48
CA GLU A 51 -32.39 -13.75 24.98
C GLU A 51 -31.48 -12.77 25.73
N GLN A 52 -30.22 -12.65 25.30
CA GLN A 52 -29.19 -11.88 25.98
C GLN A 52 -29.33 -10.40 25.63
N ASP A 53 -29.42 -9.52 26.62
CA ASP A 53 -29.44 -8.08 26.38
C ASP A 53 -28.15 -7.66 25.65
N ASN A 54 -28.27 -6.78 24.66
CA ASN A 54 -27.17 -6.24 23.85
C ASN A 54 -26.30 -5.28 24.66
N GLU A 55 -25.63 -5.82 25.65
CA GLU A 55 -24.69 -5.14 26.55
C GLU A 55 -23.28 -5.14 25.96
N ASP A 56 -22.45 -4.24 26.47
CA ASP A 56 -21.06 -4.17 26.08
C ASP A 56 -20.29 -5.38 26.63
N PHE A 57 -19.41 -5.94 25.79
CA PHE A 57 -18.26 -6.67 26.29
C PHE A 57 -17.38 -5.70 27.10
N THR A 58 -17.03 -6.11 28.31
CA THR A 58 -16.19 -5.31 29.22
C THR A 58 -14.97 -6.08 29.68
N SER A 59 -13.92 -5.35 30.04
CA SER A 59 -12.68 -5.96 30.53
C SER A 59 -12.01 -5.10 31.60
N ASN A 60 -10.99 -5.64 32.26
CA ASN A 60 -10.02 -4.86 33.02
C ASN A 60 -9.07 -4.05 32.12
N PHE A 61 -9.12 -4.23 30.80
CA PHE A 61 -8.43 -3.43 29.79
C PHE A 61 -9.38 -2.38 29.18
N LYS A 62 -8.83 -1.29 28.64
CA LYS A 62 -9.63 -0.20 28.05
C LYS A 62 -10.15 -0.59 26.66
N GLY A 63 -11.45 -0.53 26.45
CA GLY A 63 -12.12 -0.91 25.21
C GLY A 63 -13.50 -1.47 25.52
N GLY A 64 -14.12 -2.09 24.53
CA GLY A 64 -15.46 -2.66 24.63
C GLY A 64 -16.30 -2.35 23.40
N ILE A 65 -17.25 -3.22 23.14
CA ILE A 65 -18.18 -3.15 22.01
C ILE A 65 -19.45 -3.90 22.41
N ASP A 66 -20.61 -3.50 21.89
CA ASP A 66 -21.85 -4.27 22.09
C ASP A 66 -21.91 -5.51 21.17
N ILE A 67 -22.79 -6.46 21.52
CA ILE A 67 -22.90 -7.74 20.81
C ILE A 67 -23.30 -7.52 19.35
N VAL A 68 -24.31 -6.69 19.08
CA VAL A 68 -24.85 -6.46 17.74
C VAL A 68 -23.83 -5.76 16.86
N GLU A 69 -23.13 -4.74 17.37
CA GLU A 69 -22.09 -4.03 16.64
C GLU A 69 -20.93 -4.98 16.29
N LEU A 70 -20.48 -5.80 17.25
CA LEU A 70 -19.47 -6.84 17.00
C LEU A 70 -19.91 -7.82 15.92
N LEU A 71 -21.13 -8.38 16.03
CA LEU A 71 -21.64 -9.36 15.08
C LEU A 71 -21.76 -8.78 13.67
N ARG A 72 -22.26 -7.55 13.53
CA ARG A 72 -22.33 -6.83 12.25
C ARG A 72 -20.94 -6.53 11.70
N GLY A 73 -20.00 -6.08 12.54
CA GLY A 73 -18.60 -5.87 12.18
C GLY A 73 -17.89 -7.17 11.74
N MET A 74 -18.42 -8.33 12.13
CA MET A 74 -17.99 -9.66 11.70
C MET A 74 -18.76 -10.22 10.50
N SER A 75 -19.65 -9.43 9.91
CA SER A 75 -20.51 -9.84 8.77
C SER A 75 -21.52 -10.96 9.09
N TYR A 76 -21.89 -11.13 10.36
CA TYR A 76 -23.04 -11.95 10.74
C TYR A 76 -24.34 -11.22 10.44
N ASN A 77 -25.37 -11.96 10.02
CA ASN A 77 -26.65 -11.40 9.58
C ASN A 77 -27.79 -11.73 10.55
N SER A 78 -28.57 -10.72 10.94
CA SER A 78 -29.69 -10.83 11.91
C SER A 78 -30.92 -11.61 11.42
N SER A 79 -30.93 -12.07 10.17
CA SER A 79 -31.98 -12.95 9.61
C SER A 79 -31.52 -14.39 9.44
N ARG A 80 -30.24 -14.69 9.67
CA ARG A 80 -29.65 -16.01 9.42
C ARG A 80 -28.81 -16.53 10.59
N ASP A 81 -27.94 -15.70 11.15
CA ASP A 81 -26.88 -16.11 12.06
C ASP A 81 -27.23 -15.79 13.53
N PHE A 82 -27.96 -14.71 13.77
CA PHE A 82 -28.55 -14.34 15.05
C PHE A 82 -29.92 -13.72 14.84
N ILE A 83 -30.74 -13.62 15.89
CA ILE A 83 -32.07 -12.99 15.88
C ILE A 83 -32.07 -11.92 16.97
N CYS A 84 -32.70 -10.79 16.66
CA CYS A 84 -32.92 -9.71 17.62
C CYS A 84 -34.39 -9.55 17.98
N ASP A 85 -34.63 -9.12 19.21
CA ASP A 85 -35.91 -8.58 19.66
C ASP A 85 -35.70 -7.15 20.21
N PRO A 86 -36.17 -6.08 19.52
CA PRO A 86 -36.90 -6.09 18.25
C PRO A 86 -36.03 -6.47 17.03
N VAL A 87 -36.68 -6.85 15.91
CA VAL A 87 -36.03 -7.41 14.70
C VAL A 87 -34.96 -6.49 14.09
N ASN A 88 -35.11 -5.16 14.23
CA ASN A 88 -34.12 -4.19 13.73
C ASN A 88 -32.84 -4.12 14.59
N CYS A 89 -32.79 -4.83 15.72
CA CYS A 89 -31.71 -4.79 16.72
C CYS A 89 -31.44 -3.38 17.24
N GLU A 90 -32.43 -2.50 17.25
CA GLU A 90 -32.30 -1.19 17.86
C GLU A 90 -32.87 -1.22 19.27
N SER A 91 -32.38 -0.30 20.10
CA SER A 91 -32.96 -0.13 21.42
C SER A 91 -34.40 0.36 21.33
N ASP A 92 -35.24 -0.21 22.16
CA ASP A 92 -36.60 0.24 22.34
C ASP A 92 -36.68 1.17 23.55
N TYR A 93 -37.76 1.93 23.65
CA TYR A 93 -38.01 2.80 24.77
C TYR A 93 -39.30 2.39 25.45
N TYR A 94 -39.32 2.50 26.77
CA TYR A 94 -40.55 2.33 27.53
C TYR A 94 -40.76 3.51 28.47
N VAL A 95 -42.02 3.76 28.77
CA VAL A 95 -42.44 4.82 29.68
C VAL A 95 -42.11 4.40 31.12
N ASN A 96 -41.34 5.21 31.84
CA ASN A 96 -41.14 5.03 33.27
C ASN A 96 -42.49 5.08 33.99
N SER A 97 -42.75 4.16 34.93
CA SER A 97 -44.03 4.07 35.64
C SER A 97 -44.46 5.43 36.20
N GLY A 98 -45.41 6.09 35.54
CA GLY A 98 -45.76 7.48 35.79
C GLY A 98 -46.79 8.02 34.79
N THR A 99 -47.44 9.13 35.15
CA THR A 99 -48.33 9.88 34.24
C THR A 99 -47.52 10.87 33.43
N GLY A 100 -47.75 10.93 32.12
CA GLY A 100 -47.14 11.94 31.24
C GLY A 100 -47.43 13.36 31.74
N SER A 101 -46.49 14.27 31.50
CA SER A 101 -46.58 15.67 31.93
C SER A 101 -46.40 16.62 30.75
N GLU A 102 -47.07 17.76 30.82
CA GLU A 102 -46.89 18.86 29.86
C GLU A 102 -45.63 19.70 30.17
N ILE A 103 -45.06 19.53 31.37
CA ILE A 103 -43.89 20.28 31.88
C ILE A 103 -42.93 19.31 32.57
N HIS A 104 -41.65 19.38 32.21
CA HIS A 104 -40.55 18.60 32.80
C HIS A 104 -39.38 19.50 33.19
N GLY A 105 -38.88 19.34 34.41
CA GLY A 105 -37.65 20.00 34.85
C GLY A 105 -36.43 19.27 34.30
N LEU A 106 -35.45 20.02 33.80
CA LEU A 106 -34.21 19.49 33.25
C LEU A 106 -33.04 19.76 34.21
N ASN A 107 -32.10 18.82 34.28
CA ASN A 107 -30.88 18.96 35.07
C ASN A 107 -29.70 19.35 34.16
N ILE A 108 -28.89 20.30 34.61
CA ILE A 108 -27.71 20.76 33.86
C ILE A 108 -26.64 19.66 33.88
N GLY A 109 -26.05 19.38 32.71
CA GLY A 109 -24.99 18.40 32.50
C GLY A 109 -25.47 16.94 32.43
N VAL A 110 -26.78 16.68 32.49
CA VAL A 110 -27.35 15.32 32.45
C VAL A 110 -28.16 15.15 31.17
N LYS A 111 -27.76 14.23 30.29
CA LYS A 111 -28.56 13.82 29.13
C LYS A 111 -29.79 13.07 29.64
N LYS A 112 -30.98 13.47 29.21
CA LYS A 112 -32.25 12.82 29.54
C LYS A 112 -33.04 12.53 28.27
N VAL A 113 -33.76 11.40 28.26
CA VAL A 113 -34.58 10.98 27.12
C VAL A 113 -36.05 11.15 27.47
N TYR A 114 -36.77 11.86 26.60
CA TYR A 114 -38.21 12.05 26.68
C TYR A 114 -38.85 11.55 25.38
N GLY A 115 -40.17 11.37 25.36
CA GLY A 115 -40.83 11.09 24.10
C GLY A 115 -42.34 11.19 24.13
N PHE A 116 -42.89 11.22 22.92
CA PHE A 116 -44.32 11.17 22.67
C PHE A 116 -44.77 9.71 22.53
N GLN A 117 -45.83 9.33 23.26
CA GLN A 117 -46.42 8.01 23.16
C GLN A 117 -47.74 8.07 22.37
N ILE A 118 -47.80 7.36 21.25
CA ILE A 118 -49.01 7.20 20.45
C ILE A 118 -49.65 5.86 20.76
N LYS A 119 -50.91 5.87 21.25
CA LYS A 119 -51.66 4.66 21.56
C LYS A 119 -52.79 4.38 20.56
N GLY A 120 -52.84 3.13 20.11
CA GLY A 120 -53.96 2.46 19.46
C GLY A 120 -54.14 2.80 17.98
N GLY A 121 -54.02 1.78 17.13
CA GLY A 121 -54.39 1.81 15.72
C GLY A 121 -53.28 2.23 14.76
N GLU A 122 -53.56 2.04 13.48
CA GLU A 122 -52.68 2.31 12.35
C GLU A 122 -52.61 3.82 12.04
N ILE A 123 -51.38 4.35 12.00
CA ILE A 123 -51.06 5.73 11.64
C ILE A 123 -50.97 5.85 10.12
N THR A 124 -51.50 6.94 9.56
CA THR A 124 -51.44 7.21 8.11
C THR A 124 -50.62 8.45 7.78
N GLY A 125 -49.86 8.95 8.75
CA GLY A 125 -48.95 10.09 8.61
C GLY A 125 -49.04 11.11 9.74
N ILE A 126 -48.11 12.05 9.71
CA ILE A 126 -48.00 13.16 10.66
C ILE A 126 -48.68 14.42 10.07
N VAL A 127 -49.21 15.29 10.92
CA VAL A 127 -49.74 16.59 10.44
C VAL A 127 -48.56 17.55 10.28
N ASN A 128 -48.55 18.36 9.21
CA ASN A 128 -47.49 19.34 9.01
C ASN A 128 -47.36 20.28 10.23
N ASN A 129 -46.11 20.55 10.66
CA ASN A 129 -45.80 21.23 11.93
C ASN A 129 -46.48 20.59 13.16
N GLY A 130 -46.69 19.27 13.09
CA GLY A 130 -47.43 18.51 14.09
C GLY A 130 -46.64 18.26 15.37
N LEU A 131 -45.31 18.12 15.27
CA LEU A 131 -44.41 17.95 16.41
C LEU A 131 -43.79 19.31 16.80
N LYS A 132 -43.95 19.70 18.06
CA LYS A 132 -43.22 20.81 18.66
C LYS A 132 -43.08 20.71 20.17
N PHE A 133 -42.07 21.36 20.73
CA PHE A 133 -41.93 21.58 22.17
C PHE A 133 -41.03 22.79 22.44
N ASN A 134 -41.13 23.36 23.64
CA ASN A 134 -40.36 24.54 24.03
C ASN A 134 -39.43 24.21 25.18
N VAL A 135 -38.23 24.78 25.16
CA VAL A 135 -37.26 24.62 26.26
C VAL A 135 -36.82 25.99 26.74
N ASN A 136 -37.15 26.28 28.00
CA ASN A 136 -36.64 27.44 28.71
C ASN A 136 -35.23 27.15 29.20
N VAL A 137 -34.24 27.83 28.62
CA VAL A 137 -32.82 27.76 28.98
C VAL A 137 -32.32 29.18 29.01
N THR A 138 -32.27 29.81 30.18
CA THR A 138 -31.66 31.14 30.31
C THR A 138 -30.17 30.97 30.44
N SER A 139 -29.40 31.35 29.43
CA SER A 139 -27.95 31.32 29.48
C SER A 139 -27.37 32.59 28.82
N PRO A 140 -26.50 33.33 29.54
CA PRO A 140 -25.79 34.46 28.96
C PRO A 140 -24.79 33.97 27.91
N PRO A 141 -24.23 34.88 27.10
CA PRO A 141 -23.24 34.50 26.11
C PRO A 141 -22.03 33.81 26.73
N ILE A 142 -21.57 32.75 26.07
CA ILE A 142 -20.50 31.89 26.57
C ILE A 142 -19.58 31.43 25.44
N CYS A 143 -18.30 31.26 25.77
CA CYS A 143 -17.28 30.66 24.93
C CYS A 143 -17.06 29.20 25.35
N GLY A 144 -16.63 28.34 24.41
CA GLY A 144 -16.53 26.90 24.63
C GLY A 144 -17.78 26.17 24.18
N ASP A 145 -18.31 25.25 24.99
CA ASP A 145 -19.39 24.35 24.58
C ASP A 145 -20.75 25.02 24.35
N ASN A 146 -21.54 24.46 23.43
CA ASN A 146 -22.93 24.85 23.24
C ASN A 146 -23.76 24.68 24.52
N GLN A 147 -24.72 25.57 24.74
CA GLN A 147 -25.57 25.60 25.92
C GLN A 147 -26.60 24.46 25.94
N VAL A 148 -27.06 24.00 24.77
CA VAL A 148 -28.10 22.97 24.66
C VAL A 148 -27.95 22.10 23.42
N PHE A 149 -28.31 20.84 23.54
CA PHE A 149 -28.36 19.86 22.47
C PHE A 149 -29.68 19.10 22.51
N VAL A 150 -30.25 18.84 21.33
CA VAL A 150 -31.38 17.94 21.12
C VAL A 150 -31.03 16.99 20.00
N ASP A 151 -31.30 15.71 20.23
CA ASP A 151 -31.07 14.59 19.31
C ASP A 151 -32.40 13.83 19.23
N LEU A 152 -33.10 14.00 18.10
CA LEU A 152 -34.40 13.39 17.81
C LEU A 152 -34.15 11.91 17.50
N PHE A 153 -35.04 11.05 17.99
CA PHE A 153 -34.88 9.59 17.95
C PHE A 153 -33.80 9.02 18.89
N ASP A 154 -32.97 9.87 19.52
CA ASP A 154 -31.83 9.46 20.36
C ASP A 154 -30.90 8.51 19.60
N ASP A 155 -30.60 8.88 18.34
CA ASP A 155 -29.79 8.11 17.39
C ASP A 155 -28.33 8.57 17.34
N GLY A 156 -27.99 9.61 18.09
CA GLY A 156 -26.65 10.20 18.16
C GLY A 156 -26.43 11.36 17.19
N THR A 157 -27.38 11.64 16.30
CA THR A 157 -27.36 12.78 15.38
C THR A 157 -27.93 14.03 16.07
N LEU A 158 -27.22 15.15 16.00
CA LEU A 158 -27.71 16.40 16.59
C LEU A 158 -28.69 17.11 15.65
N ASP A 159 -29.94 17.21 16.07
CA ASP A 159 -31.01 17.87 15.29
C ASP A 159 -31.28 19.31 15.73
N PHE A 160 -30.87 19.67 16.95
CA PHE A 160 -30.90 21.06 17.37
C PHE A 160 -29.80 21.43 18.37
N TYR A 161 -29.22 22.62 18.16
CA TYR A 161 -28.29 23.28 19.07
C TYR A 161 -28.33 24.81 18.82
N ASN A 162 -27.80 25.60 19.75
CA ASN A 162 -27.79 27.06 19.58
C ASN A 162 -26.75 27.49 18.53
N THR A 163 -27.19 28.00 17.39
CA THR A 163 -26.32 28.55 16.34
C THR A 163 -26.20 30.07 16.37
N GLN A 164 -26.82 30.74 17.34
CA GLN A 164 -26.74 32.20 17.42
C GLN A 164 -25.38 32.61 17.97
N SER A 165 -24.75 33.60 17.34
CA SER A 165 -23.50 34.23 17.78
C SER A 165 -23.78 35.62 18.37
N VAL A 166 -22.92 36.12 19.27
CA VAL A 166 -22.99 37.52 19.71
C VAL A 166 -22.38 38.43 18.64
N SER A 167 -23.18 39.32 18.06
CA SER A 167 -22.70 40.33 17.09
C SER A 167 -21.50 41.11 17.62
N GLY A 168 -20.38 41.11 16.89
CA GLY A 168 -19.14 41.82 17.26
C GLY A 168 -18.37 41.23 18.43
N GLY A 169 -18.89 40.18 19.07
CA GLY A 169 -18.21 39.44 20.13
C GLY A 169 -17.30 38.36 19.57
N ALA A 170 -16.11 38.23 20.14
CA ALA A 170 -15.22 37.10 19.96
C ALA A 170 -14.75 36.61 21.34
N CYS A 171 -14.29 35.36 21.41
CA CYS A 171 -13.79 34.76 22.63
C CYS A 171 -12.37 35.26 22.95
N ILE A 172 -12.25 36.55 23.28
CA ILE A 172 -10.97 37.27 23.45
C ILE A 172 -10.06 36.77 24.59
N TYR A 173 -10.57 35.87 25.44
CA TYR A 173 -9.77 35.21 26.47
C TYR A 173 -9.16 33.89 25.97
N GLU A 174 -9.60 33.42 24.80
CA GLU A 174 -8.96 32.31 24.09
C GLU A 174 -7.84 32.87 23.20
N GLU A 175 -6.77 32.11 23.08
CA GLU A 175 -5.67 32.45 22.17
C GLU A 175 -6.17 32.36 20.72
N LYS A 176 -5.67 33.27 19.88
CA LYS A 176 -5.90 33.19 18.43
C LYS A 176 -5.20 31.93 17.92
N ASP A 177 -5.90 31.18 17.08
CA ASP A 177 -5.33 30.03 16.42
C ASP A 177 -4.78 30.47 15.06
N PHE A 178 -3.47 30.33 14.87
CA PHE A 178 -2.75 30.70 13.64
C PHE A 178 -2.43 29.48 12.77
N GLY A 179 -3.00 28.31 13.07
CA GLY A 179 -2.61 27.08 12.38
C GLY A 179 -1.18 26.70 12.73
N CYS A 180 -0.31 26.61 11.73
CA CYS A 180 1.08 26.20 11.90
C CYS A 180 2.07 27.36 11.83
N PHE A 181 1.58 28.59 11.59
CA PHE A 181 2.38 29.80 11.61
C PHE A 181 2.93 30.08 13.02
N ASP A 182 4.25 30.24 13.11
CA ASP A 182 4.95 30.63 14.34
C ASP A 182 5.36 32.12 14.28
N GLU A 183 4.77 32.94 15.16
CA GLU A 183 5.03 34.38 15.26
C GLU A 183 6.52 34.70 15.59
N ASP A 184 7.26 33.78 16.21
CA ASP A 184 8.65 33.94 16.58
C ASP A 184 9.63 33.54 15.45
N GLU A 185 9.16 32.84 14.42
CA GLU A 185 9.99 32.29 13.31
C GLU A 185 9.72 32.90 11.94
N VAL A 186 9.26 34.16 11.89
CA VAL A 186 8.96 34.86 10.63
C VAL A 186 10.19 34.91 9.70
N THR A 187 10.10 34.25 8.55
CA THR A 187 11.18 34.18 7.55
C THR A 187 11.06 35.25 6.46
N GLY A 188 9.85 35.73 6.18
CA GLY A 188 9.62 36.63 5.06
C GLY A 188 8.25 37.29 5.00
N THR A 189 7.93 37.87 3.84
CA THR A 189 6.63 38.47 3.53
C THR A 189 6.27 38.24 2.07
N VAL A 190 5.00 37.93 1.77
CA VAL A 190 4.47 37.81 0.40
C VAL A 190 3.38 38.84 0.12
N SER A 191 3.19 39.23 -1.15
CA SER A 191 2.11 40.13 -1.55
C SER A 191 0.80 39.38 -1.73
N ILE A 192 -0.31 39.93 -1.20
CA ILE A 192 -1.64 39.35 -1.36
C ILE A 192 -2.26 39.85 -2.66
N GLU A 193 -2.77 38.91 -3.47
CA GLU A 193 -3.28 39.15 -4.82
C GLU A 193 -4.73 38.67 -4.98
N GLY A 194 -5.19 38.49 -6.23
CA GLY A 194 -6.55 38.07 -6.57
C GLY A 194 -6.91 36.64 -6.15
N GLU A 195 -5.91 35.80 -5.96
CA GLU A 195 -6.05 34.41 -5.52
C GLU A 195 -5.98 34.31 -3.99
N PRO A 196 -6.69 33.35 -3.37
CA PRO A 196 -6.71 33.20 -1.92
C PRO A 196 -5.43 32.55 -1.38
N TYR A 197 -4.88 33.20 -0.35
CA TYR A 197 -3.76 32.74 0.48
C TYR A 197 -4.37 32.18 1.76
N CYS A 198 -4.04 30.94 2.10
CA CYS A 198 -4.85 30.17 3.04
C CYS A 198 -4.00 29.40 4.01
N GLU A 199 -4.44 29.35 5.26
CA GLU A 199 -3.81 28.63 6.36
C GLU A 199 -4.77 27.53 6.84
N LYS A 200 -4.26 26.31 7.03
CA LYS A 200 -5.04 25.20 7.57
C LYS A 200 -5.12 25.34 9.08
N ILE A 201 -6.33 25.49 9.61
CA ILE A 201 -6.59 25.74 11.03
C ILE A 201 -7.61 24.73 11.57
N LYS A 202 -7.39 24.22 12.77
CA LYS A 202 -8.30 23.29 13.46
C LYS A 202 -9.28 24.07 14.34
N LEU A 203 -10.48 24.32 13.84
CA LEU A 203 -11.51 25.08 14.55
C LEU A 203 -12.26 24.22 15.57
N ARG A 204 -12.29 24.67 16.83
CA ARG A 204 -13.11 24.10 17.92
C ARG A 204 -14.58 24.51 17.79
N PRO A 205 -15.55 23.73 18.33
CA PRO A 205 -16.98 24.02 18.22
C PRO A 205 -17.36 25.45 18.61
N ALA A 206 -18.09 26.14 17.72
CA ALA A 206 -18.54 27.52 17.91
C ALA A 206 -19.74 27.82 16.99
N PRO A 207 -20.56 28.86 17.27
CA PRO A 207 -21.64 29.32 16.40
C PRO A 207 -21.14 30.10 15.17
N GLY A 208 -19.87 30.51 15.17
CA GLY A 208 -19.25 31.39 14.19
C GLY A 208 -17.82 31.73 14.63
N TYR A 209 -17.07 32.38 13.73
CA TYR A 209 -15.65 32.66 13.92
C TYR A 209 -15.33 34.10 13.55
N ARG A 210 -14.36 34.69 14.24
CA ARG A 210 -13.64 35.86 13.79
C ARG A 210 -12.41 35.37 13.06
N ILE A 211 -12.34 35.66 11.77
CA ILE A 211 -11.20 35.33 10.93
C ILE A 211 -10.49 36.60 10.50
N GLY A 212 -9.18 36.57 10.44
CA GLY A 212 -8.36 37.72 10.10
C GLY A 212 -6.94 37.32 9.75
N ALA A 213 -6.13 38.30 9.39
CA ALA A 213 -4.72 38.10 9.12
C ALA A 213 -3.93 39.35 9.52
N VAL A 214 -2.62 39.20 9.72
CA VAL A 214 -1.74 40.33 10.02
C VAL A 214 -1.13 40.84 8.71
N ILE A 215 -1.54 42.05 8.31
CA ILE A 215 -1.30 42.58 6.98
C ILE A 215 -0.65 43.95 7.07
N SER A 216 0.38 44.18 6.26
CA SER A 216 0.91 45.51 5.99
C SER A 216 0.34 46.03 4.67
N GLY A 217 0.08 47.34 4.57
CA GLY A 217 -0.45 47.90 3.34
C GLY A 217 -0.03 49.33 3.04
N SER A 218 0.18 49.63 1.76
CA SER A 218 0.52 50.97 1.24
C SER A 218 -0.71 51.81 0.87
N SER A 219 -1.90 51.20 0.90
CA SER A 219 -3.20 51.84 0.64
C SER A 219 -4.30 51.21 1.50
N SER A 220 -5.44 51.91 1.64
CA SER A 220 -6.63 51.32 2.27
C SER A 220 -7.50 50.65 1.21
N GLY A 221 -8.08 49.50 1.55
CA GLY A 221 -9.02 48.77 0.71
C GLY A 221 -9.68 47.62 1.44
N GLN A 222 -10.65 46.98 0.79
CA GLN A 222 -11.34 45.81 1.32
C GLN A 222 -10.61 44.55 0.93
N LEU A 223 -10.38 43.68 1.91
CA LEU A 223 -9.89 42.31 1.75
C LEU A 223 -11.04 41.35 2.03
N ARG A 224 -11.04 40.22 1.33
CA ARG A 224 -12.01 39.15 1.56
C ARG A 224 -11.35 38.07 2.42
N PHE A 225 -12.08 37.60 3.42
CA PHE A 225 -11.68 36.47 4.23
C PHE A 225 -12.73 35.37 4.09
N SER A 226 -12.29 34.12 4.02
CA SER A 226 -13.16 32.98 3.75
C SER A 226 -12.72 31.74 4.53
N ILE A 227 -13.68 30.84 4.76
CA ILE A 227 -13.44 29.49 5.28
C ILE A 227 -13.80 28.49 4.19
N TYR A 228 -12.90 27.57 3.88
CA TYR A 228 -13.12 26.46 2.94
C TYR A 228 -13.05 25.13 3.70
N SER A 229 -13.80 24.13 3.23
CA SER A 229 -13.53 22.74 3.63
C SER A 229 -12.17 22.29 3.07
N THR A 230 -11.65 21.19 3.60
CA THR A 230 -10.40 20.58 3.10
C THR A 230 -10.46 20.10 1.66
N ASP A 231 -11.67 19.94 1.10
CA ASP A 231 -11.90 19.47 -0.27
C ASP A 231 -11.95 20.61 -1.31
N TRP A 232 -11.83 21.87 -0.88
CA TRP A 232 -11.71 23.06 -1.74
C TRP A 232 -12.84 23.33 -2.75
N ASP A 233 -14.01 22.69 -2.61
CA ASP A 233 -15.11 22.82 -3.58
C ASP A 233 -15.68 24.25 -3.67
N SER A 234 -16.01 24.84 -2.51
CA SER A 234 -16.43 26.24 -2.40
C SER A 234 -16.24 26.78 -0.98
N ALA A 235 -16.19 28.11 -0.84
CA ALA A 235 -16.14 28.74 0.48
C ALA A 235 -17.42 28.43 1.26
N LEU A 236 -17.28 27.82 2.44
CA LEU A 236 -18.35 27.55 3.38
C LEU A 236 -19.00 28.85 3.86
N VAL A 237 -18.18 29.87 4.09
CA VAL A 237 -18.59 31.23 4.46
C VAL A 237 -17.49 32.23 4.10
N TYR A 238 -17.86 33.49 3.86
CA TYR A 238 -16.90 34.58 3.65
C TYR A 238 -17.42 35.90 4.21
N GLY A 239 -16.50 36.84 4.43
CA GLY A 239 -16.77 38.20 4.84
C GLY A 239 -15.70 39.16 4.29
N THR A 240 -15.90 40.47 4.47
CA THR A 240 -14.91 41.47 4.08
C THR A 240 -14.51 42.35 5.24
N ALA A 241 -13.24 42.71 5.29
CA ALA A 241 -12.70 43.65 6.26
C ALA A 241 -11.89 44.74 5.55
N THR A 242 -11.92 45.96 6.10
CA THR A 242 -11.16 47.08 5.55
C THR A 242 -9.76 47.08 6.17
N ASN A 243 -8.73 47.01 5.34
CA ASN A 243 -7.37 47.30 5.78
C ASN A 243 -7.20 48.83 5.97
N PRO A 244 -6.91 49.32 7.19
CA PRO A 244 -6.72 50.74 7.43
C PRO A 244 -5.42 51.26 6.76
N LEU A 245 -5.45 52.53 6.36
CA LEU A 245 -4.43 53.18 5.53
C LEU A 245 -3.06 53.30 6.25
N ALA A 246 -1.97 52.85 5.60
CA ALA A 246 -0.56 53.11 5.90
C ALA A 246 -0.10 52.95 7.37
N ALA A 247 -0.58 51.91 8.07
CA ALA A 247 0.00 51.47 9.33
C ALA A 247 0.81 50.17 9.10
N PRO A 248 2.00 50.02 9.71
CA PRO A 248 2.74 48.77 9.64
C PRO A 248 1.98 47.70 10.42
N TRP A 249 1.76 46.53 9.80
CA TRP A 249 1.22 45.31 10.41
C TRP A 249 -0.06 45.53 11.25
N VAL A 250 -1.18 45.67 10.55
CA VAL A 250 -2.51 45.76 11.15
C VAL A 250 -3.26 44.45 11.01
N GLU A 251 -4.28 44.25 11.83
CA GLU A 251 -5.06 43.01 11.85
C GLU A 251 -6.48 43.25 11.33
N PRO A 252 -6.71 43.35 10.01
CA PRO A 252 -8.06 43.31 9.47
C PRO A 252 -8.71 41.96 9.78
N TRP A 253 -9.95 42.00 10.25
CA TRP A 253 -10.73 40.82 10.61
C TRP A 253 -12.20 41.00 10.26
N VAL A 254 -12.90 39.88 10.08
CA VAL A 254 -14.34 39.82 9.88
C VAL A 254 -14.95 38.70 10.71
N ASP A 255 -16.16 38.96 11.21
CA ASP A 255 -16.97 37.95 11.88
C ASP A 255 -17.81 37.19 10.83
N VAL A 256 -17.70 35.86 10.81
CA VAL A 256 -18.47 34.95 9.94
C VAL A 256 -19.37 34.05 10.77
N ASP A 257 -20.59 33.82 10.30
CA ASP A 257 -21.59 32.97 10.97
C ASP A 257 -21.65 31.59 10.28
N TYR A 258 -20.73 30.72 10.67
CA TYR A 258 -20.73 29.30 10.28
C TYR A 258 -20.37 28.46 11.51
N SER A 259 -21.21 27.47 11.82
CA SER A 259 -21.10 26.74 13.08
C SER A 259 -20.58 25.33 12.88
N PHE A 260 -19.60 24.93 13.70
CA PHE A 260 -19.13 23.56 13.81
C PHE A 260 -19.55 23.00 15.19
N THR A 261 -19.91 21.71 15.24
CA THR A 261 -20.33 21.00 16.45
C THR A 261 -19.22 20.13 17.05
N GLU A 262 -18.17 19.90 16.27
CA GLU A 262 -16.98 19.14 16.64
C GLU A 262 -15.72 19.85 16.12
N ASP A 263 -14.56 19.45 16.63
CA ASP A 263 -13.28 19.93 16.13
C ASP A 263 -13.14 19.63 14.64
N THR A 264 -12.99 20.67 13.81
CA THR A 264 -12.99 20.54 12.35
C THR A 264 -11.78 21.23 11.75
N GLU A 265 -11.04 20.53 10.89
CA GLU A 265 -9.96 21.12 10.09
C GLU A 265 -10.53 21.84 8.87
N VAL A 266 -10.12 23.08 8.65
CA VAL A 266 -10.57 23.92 7.53
C VAL A 266 -9.42 24.78 7.03
N PHE A 267 -9.60 25.39 5.86
CA PHE A 267 -8.72 26.45 5.38
C PHE A 267 -9.33 27.81 5.65
N VAL A 268 -8.57 28.69 6.31
CA VAL A 268 -8.92 30.09 6.51
C VAL A 268 -8.08 30.93 5.57
N CYS A 269 -8.72 31.73 4.73
CA CYS A 269 -8.10 32.38 3.59
C CYS A 269 -8.23 33.90 3.63
N VAL A 270 -7.31 34.57 2.94
CA VAL A 270 -7.40 35.98 2.59
C VAL A 270 -7.06 36.20 1.11
N ASP A 271 -7.86 37.04 0.44
CA ASP A 271 -7.59 37.53 -0.92
C ASP A 271 -7.84 39.04 -1.04
N ALA A 272 -7.17 39.65 -2.02
CA ALA A 272 -7.27 41.07 -2.34
C ALA A 272 -7.91 41.29 -3.71
N PRO A 273 -8.64 42.40 -3.93
CA PRO A 273 -9.21 42.69 -5.24
C PRO A 273 -8.14 42.75 -6.35
N SER A 274 -8.46 42.25 -7.54
CA SER A 274 -7.55 42.26 -8.70
C SER A 274 -6.96 43.65 -8.97
N GLY A 275 -5.65 43.73 -9.27
CA GLY A 275 -4.92 44.99 -9.40
C GLY A 275 -4.45 45.60 -8.08
N SER A 276 -4.33 44.78 -7.03
CA SER A 276 -3.74 45.14 -5.73
C SER A 276 -2.29 44.70 -5.55
N GLU A 277 -1.60 44.35 -6.64
CA GLU A 277 -0.19 43.95 -6.66
C GLU A 277 0.69 44.93 -5.87
N GLY A 278 1.43 44.40 -4.90
CA GLY A 278 2.32 45.18 -4.02
C GLY A 278 1.62 46.17 -3.07
N LYS A 279 0.28 46.15 -2.97
CA LYS A 279 -0.45 47.02 -2.05
C LYS A 279 -0.62 46.45 -0.65
N TYR A 280 -0.69 45.13 -0.53
CA TYR A 280 -0.88 44.40 0.71
C TYR A 280 0.14 43.27 0.81
N SER A 281 0.70 43.06 1.99
CA SER A 281 1.63 41.97 2.25
C SER A 281 1.34 41.29 3.58
N ILE A 282 1.52 39.98 3.61
CA ILE A 282 1.35 39.10 4.78
C ILE A 282 2.70 38.50 5.18
N ARG A 283 2.91 38.24 6.48
CA ARG A 283 4.11 37.55 6.98
C ARG A 283 4.03 36.06 6.70
N ILE A 284 5.19 35.43 6.50
CA ILE A 284 5.31 34.00 6.22
C ILE A 284 6.44 33.31 6.99
N ASN A 285 6.31 32.00 7.15
CA ASN A 285 7.37 31.06 7.56
C ASN A 285 7.62 30.07 6.41
N GLU A 286 8.87 29.92 5.97
CA GLU A 286 9.26 29.10 4.79
C GLU A 286 9.99 27.79 5.17
N ASP A 287 10.25 27.57 6.47
CA ASP A 287 11.07 26.45 6.98
C ASP A 287 10.54 25.89 8.33
N SER A 288 9.21 25.85 8.52
CA SER A 288 8.60 25.31 9.74
C SER A 288 8.62 23.77 9.78
N ASP A 289 8.61 23.19 10.98
CA ASP A 289 8.53 21.73 11.18
C ASP A 289 7.21 21.13 10.65
N GLU A 290 6.15 21.95 10.55
CA GLU A 290 4.84 21.60 10.04
C GLU A 290 4.30 22.76 9.20
N MET A 291 4.08 22.55 7.89
CA MET A 291 3.55 23.56 6.98
C MET A 291 2.05 23.35 6.74
N CYS A 292 1.29 24.42 6.83
CA CYS A 292 -0.18 24.45 6.79
C CYS A 292 -0.73 25.55 5.88
N GLY A 293 0.12 26.38 5.27
CA GLY A 293 -0.31 27.38 4.29
C GLY A 293 -0.22 26.93 2.82
N VAL A 294 -1.16 27.42 2.01
CA VAL A 294 -1.27 27.18 0.56
C VAL A 294 -1.78 28.43 -0.17
N ASN A 295 -1.26 28.67 -1.37
CA ASN A 295 -1.75 29.69 -2.30
C ASN A 295 -2.53 29.02 -3.44
N VAL A 296 -3.83 29.30 -3.54
CA VAL A 296 -4.69 28.60 -4.49
C VAL A 296 -4.89 29.45 -5.75
N GLY A 297 -3.97 29.32 -6.72
CA GLY A 297 -4.22 29.79 -8.08
C GLY A 297 -5.05 28.77 -8.89
N GLU A 298 -5.95 29.24 -9.77
CA GLU A 298 -6.81 28.41 -10.62
C GLU A 298 -6.08 27.18 -11.21
N GLY A 299 -6.43 25.98 -10.71
CA GLY A 299 -6.00 24.70 -11.27
C GLY A 299 -5.00 23.89 -10.44
N THR A 300 -4.71 24.26 -9.19
CA THR A 300 -3.87 23.48 -8.28
C THR A 300 -4.72 22.46 -7.50
N SER A 301 -4.62 21.18 -7.89
CA SER A 301 -5.11 20.04 -7.07
C SER A 301 -4.02 19.47 -6.16
N ASP A 302 -2.82 20.06 -6.19
CA ASP A 302 -1.72 19.79 -5.27
C ASP A 302 -1.72 20.89 -4.22
N THR A 303 -2.28 20.63 -3.03
CA THR A 303 -2.01 21.45 -1.85
C THR A 303 -0.64 21.04 -1.31
N GLU A 304 0.44 21.33 -2.05
CA GLU A 304 1.77 21.33 -1.45
C GLU A 304 1.79 22.51 -0.47
N PHE A 305 1.88 22.19 0.82
CA PHE A 305 2.07 23.19 1.85
C PHE A 305 3.53 23.64 1.75
N GLU A 306 3.75 24.85 1.24
CA GLU A 306 5.10 25.37 0.96
C GLU A 306 5.50 26.47 1.95
N VAL A 307 4.53 27.14 2.56
CA VAL A 307 4.74 28.29 3.45
C VAL A 307 3.60 28.37 4.46
N ASP A 308 3.82 28.93 5.64
CA ASP A 308 2.74 29.30 6.57
C ASP A 308 2.42 30.78 6.46
N TYR A 309 1.14 31.13 6.54
CA TYR A 309 0.67 32.51 6.50
C TYR A 309 0.15 32.93 7.87
N GLU A 310 0.42 34.18 8.26
CA GLU A 310 -0.10 34.73 9.51
C GLU A 310 -1.60 35.09 9.43
N ILE A 311 -2.42 34.05 9.32
CA ILE A 311 -3.87 34.06 9.27
C ILE A 311 -4.37 33.41 10.54
N PHE A 312 -5.37 34.02 11.17
CA PHE A 312 -5.93 33.50 12.41
C PHE A 312 -7.43 33.27 12.34
N ALA A 313 -7.88 32.38 13.22
CA ALA A 313 -9.27 32.24 13.59
C ALA A 313 -9.45 32.31 15.11
N LEU A 314 -10.60 32.85 15.53
CA LEU A 314 -10.99 32.91 16.92
C LEU A 314 -12.49 32.60 17.04
N PRO A 315 -12.91 31.67 17.91
CA PRO A 315 -14.32 31.34 18.05
C PRO A 315 -15.12 32.54 18.57
N ARG A 316 -16.39 32.64 18.14
CA ARG A 316 -17.33 33.64 18.65
C ARG A 316 -18.18 33.03 19.75
N PRO A 317 -18.56 33.78 20.79
CA PRO A 317 -19.39 33.25 21.85
C PRO A 317 -20.78 32.90 21.33
N TYR A 318 -21.33 31.79 21.84
CA TYR A 318 -22.74 31.48 21.74
C TYR A 318 -23.56 32.65 22.28
N GLY A 319 -24.60 33.01 21.54
CA GLY A 319 -25.48 34.12 21.86
C GLY A 319 -26.31 33.87 23.12
N TRP A 320 -27.07 34.89 23.50
CA TRP A 320 -28.07 34.74 24.54
C TRP A 320 -29.09 33.67 24.14
N LEU A 321 -29.24 32.64 24.96
CA LEU A 321 -30.34 31.70 24.88
C LEU A 321 -31.29 31.99 26.05
N LYS A 322 -32.59 32.10 25.77
CA LYS A 322 -33.62 32.26 26.82
C LYS A 322 -34.64 31.15 26.73
N GLU A 323 -35.13 30.94 25.53
CA GLU A 323 -36.09 29.91 25.17
C GLU A 323 -35.88 29.58 23.68
N PHE A 324 -36.10 28.33 23.32
CA PHE A 324 -36.24 27.93 21.92
C PHE A 324 -37.43 26.99 21.74
N GLU A 325 -38.03 27.05 20.56
CA GLU A 325 -39.03 26.09 20.11
C GLU A 325 -38.39 25.10 19.13
N PHE A 326 -38.45 23.81 19.46
CA PHE A 326 -38.16 22.74 18.51
C PHE A 326 -39.43 22.52 17.67
N ASN A 327 -39.32 22.71 16.36
CA ASN A 327 -40.40 22.54 15.38
C ASN A 327 -39.79 22.26 13.99
N ALA A 328 -40.63 22.13 12.96
CA ALA A 328 -40.15 21.83 11.61
C ALA A 328 -39.21 22.91 11.04
N ASP A 329 -39.41 24.19 11.38
CA ASP A 329 -38.58 25.29 10.89
C ASP A 329 -37.20 25.31 11.55
N SER A 330 -37.14 25.13 12.88
CA SER A 330 -35.87 25.07 13.61
C SER A 330 -35.06 23.82 13.27
N TYR A 331 -35.74 22.69 13.03
CA TYR A 331 -35.13 21.46 12.51
C TYR A 331 -34.54 21.65 11.12
N ALA A 332 -35.34 22.09 10.14
CA ALA A 332 -34.91 22.24 8.75
C ALA A 332 -33.81 23.27 8.58
N LYS A 333 -33.75 24.30 9.45
CA LYS A 333 -32.69 25.30 9.43
C LYS A 333 -31.30 24.67 9.64
N LEU A 334 -31.22 23.67 10.52
CA LEU A 334 -29.97 23.01 10.91
C LEU A 334 -29.68 21.78 10.05
N THR A 335 -30.62 20.84 9.98
CA THR A 335 -30.41 19.53 9.33
C THR A 335 -30.49 19.60 7.81
N LYS A 336 -31.12 20.65 7.26
CA LYS A 336 -31.54 20.74 5.85
C LYS A 336 -32.52 19.61 5.42
N ARG A 337 -33.03 18.84 6.38
CA ARG A 337 -34.04 17.77 6.22
C ARG A 337 -35.44 18.27 6.54
N LYS A 338 -36.45 17.46 6.23
CA LYS A 338 -37.85 17.75 6.57
C LYS A 338 -38.28 16.87 7.74
N LEU A 339 -38.58 17.51 8.87
CA LEU A 339 -38.99 16.82 10.11
C LEU A 339 -40.15 15.83 9.89
N ILE A 340 -41.10 16.15 9.02
CA ILE A 340 -42.23 15.27 8.73
C ILE A 340 -41.80 13.96 8.06
N ASP A 341 -40.85 14.04 7.13
CA ASP A 341 -40.38 12.88 6.37
C ASP A 341 -39.61 11.94 7.31
N ASP A 342 -38.72 12.49 8.16
CA ASP A 342 -37.96 11.69 9.14
C ASP A 342 -38.87 11.05 10.21
N LEU A 343 -39.95 11.73 10.64
CA LEU A 343 -40.92 11.17 11.59
C LEU A 343 -41.76 10.04 10.98
N GLU A 344 -42.18 10.19 9.72
CA GLU A 344 -42.96 9.16 9.02
C GLU A 344 -42.09 7.93 8.73
N ASP A 345 -40.84 8.14 8.29
CA ASP A 345 -39.86 7.06 8.05
C ASP A 345 -39.55 6.29 9.34
N TYR A 346 -39.35 6.99 10.46
CA TYR A 346 -39.14 6.36 11.76
C TYR A 346 -40.34 5.50 12.20
N LEU A 347 -41.58 5.99 12.02
CA LEU A 347 -42.79 5.25 12.40
C LEU A 347 -43.05 4.04 11.50
N GLU A 348 -42.79 4.16 10.21
CA GLU A 348 -42.88 3.06 9.25
C GLU A 348 -41.82 1.99 9.55
N THR A 349 -40.55 2.40 9.67
CA THR A 349 -39.43 1.47 9.85
C THR A 349 -39.47 0.77 11.21
N LYS A 350 -39.82 1.48 12.29
CA LYS A 350 -39.79 0.91 13.64
C LYS A 350 -41.07 0.19 14.05
N TYR A 351 -42.23 0.68 13.61
CA TYR A 351 -43.53 0.19 14.10
C TYR A 351 -44.45 -0.30 12.98
N ASP A 352 -44.02 -0.32 11.71
CA ASP A 352 -44.88 -0.62 10.55
C ASP A 352 -46.16 0.23 10.55
N ASN A 353 -46.05 1.45 11.07
CA ASN A 353 -47.16 2.37 11.34
C ASN A 353 -48.29 1.82 12.26
N ASP A 354 -48.11 0.69 12.95
CA ASP A 354 -49.10 0.12 13.86
C ASP A 354 -48.77 0.36 15.34
N CYS A 355 -49.51 1.28 15.97
CA CYS A 355 -49.33 1.64 17.37
C CYS A 355 -50.30 0.91 18.31
N SER A 356 -50.75 -0.29 17.92
CA SER A 356 -51.71 -1.09 18.69
C SER A 356 -51.09 -1.92 19.82
N GLY A 357 -49.76 -2.02 19.90
CA GLY A 357 -49.04 -2.71 20.98
C GLY A 357 -49.24 -2.09 22.37
N ASP A 358 -48.88 -2.84 23.41
CA ASP A 358 -49.10 -2.45 24.82
C ASP A 358 -48.44 -1.11 25.19
N ASP A 359 -47.23 -0.87 24.65
CA ASP A 359 -46.47 0.37 24.84
C ASP A 359 -46.78 1.45 23.78
N GLY A 360 -47.56 1.11 22.73
CA GLY A 360 -47.82 1.99 21.58
C GLY A 360 -46.55 2.33 20.79
N CYS A 361 -46.64 3.32 19.90
CA CYS A 361 -45.43 3.85 19.23
C CYS A 361 -44.83 4.97 20.06
N ILE A 362 -43.53 4.91 20.32
CA ILE A 362 -42.78 5.94 21.03
C ILE A 362 -41.85 6.66 20.06
N ILE A 363 -41.96 7.98 20.04
CA ILE A 363 -41.04 8.89 19.34
C ILE A 363 -40.14 9.53 20.41
N PRO A 364 -38.94 8.99 20.64
CA PRO A 364 -38.01 9.48 21.63
C PRO A 364 -37.24 10.70 21.10
N PHE A 365 -36.72 11.50 22.01
CA PHE A 365 -35.67 12.46 21.75
C PHE A 365 -34.89 12.67 23.04
N SER A 366 -33.61 12.95 22.91
CA SER A 366 -32.76 13.28 24.02
C SER A 366 -32.51 14.78 24.10
N ILE A 367 -32.32 15.26 25.32
CA ILE A 367 -31.97 16.65 25.58
C ILE A 367 -30.83 16.71 26.59
N LEU A 368 -29.85 17.56 26.29
CA LEU A 368 -28.73 17.88 27.18
C LEU A 368 -28.62 19.39 27.28
N VAL A 369 -28.82 19.93 28.48
CA VAL A 369 -28.56 21.34 28.79
C VAL A 369 -27.21 21.42 29.51
N ARG A 370 -26.20 22.05 28.92
CA ARG A 370 -24.87 22.20 29.54
C ARG A 370 -24.74 23.46 30.36
N ASN A 371 -25.47 24.51 30.02
CA ASN A 371 -25.38 25.79 30.72
C ASN A 371 -26.74 26.47 30.84
N SER A 372 -27.11 26.86 32.06
CA SER A 372 -28.21 27.77 32.32
C SER A 372 -28.04 28.46 33.68
N THR A 373 -28.46 29.72 33.79
CA THR A 373 -28.52 30.49 35.05
C THR A 373 -29.84 30.27 35.81
N THR A 374 -30.81 29.61 35.19
CA THR A 374 -32.08 29.21 35.80
C THR A 374 -32.24 27.70 35.70
N SER A 375 -33.18 27.10 36.44
CA SER A 375 -33.52 25.69 36.26
C SER A 375 -34.21 25.53 34.90
N PRO A 376 -33.63 24.77 33.94
CA PRO A 376 -34.20 24.64 32.61
C PRO A 376 -35.48 23.80 32.63
N ILE A 377 -36.43 24.14 31.75
CA ILE A 377 -37.76 23.50 31.72
C ILE A 377 -38.15 23.17 30.28
N LEU A 378 -38.51 21.91 30.04
CA LEU A 378 -39.16 21.44 28.83
C LEU A 378 -40.67 21.54 29.00
N HIS A 379 -41.37 22.19 28.07
CA HIS A 379 -42.79 22.46 28.21
C HIS A 379 -43.54 22.64 26.88
N SER A 380 -44.86 22.71 26.97
CA SER A 380 -45.77 22.88 25.82
C SER A 380 -45.55 21.85 24.70
N PRO A 381 -45.30 20.56 24.99
CA PRO A 381 -45.09 19.58 23.94
C PRO A 381 -46.39 19.35 23.17
N THR A 382 -46.29 19.15 21.87
CA THR A 382 -47.42 18.89 20.99
C THR A 382 -47.00 17.89 19.93
N LEU A 383 -47.77 16.82 19.74
CA LEU A 383 -47.65 15.92 18.58
C LEU A 383 -49.03 15.71 17.95
N LYS A 384 -49.21 16.13 16.70
CA LYS A 384 -50.45 15.95 15.95
C LYS A 384 -50.24 14.99 14.77
N TYR A 385 -51.04 13.94 14.71
CA TYR A 385 -50.88 12.83 13.75
C TYR A 385 -52.24 12.41 13.17
N LYS A 386 -52.24 11.57 12.12
CA LYS A 386 -53.44 11.07 11.45
C LYS A 386 -53.59 9.57 11.70
N LYS A 387 -54.81 9.13 12.00
CA LYS A 387 -55.16 7.71 12.12
C LYS A 387 -55.99 7.26 10.93
N LYS A 388 -55.91 5.96 10.60
CA LYS A 388 -56.78 5.31 9.62
C LYS A 388 -58.26 5.39 9.98
N SER A 389 -58.57 5.29 11.28
CA SER A 389 -59.87 5.68 11.81
C SER A 389 -59.98 7.21 11.76
N ALA A 390 -60.87 7.75 10.92
CA ALA A 390 -61.00 9.18 10.64
C ALA A 390 -60.75 10.10 11.88
N GLY A 391 -59.74 10.98 11.79
CA GLY A 391 -59.41 11.96 12.83
C GLY A 391 -57.93 12.38 12.79
N SER A 392 -57.60 13.48 13.47
CA SER A 392 -56.21 13.91 13.68
C SER A 392 -55.95 14.22 15.15
N PRO A 393 -55.70 13.21 16.00
CA PRO A 393 -55.48 13.40 17.43
C PRO A 393 -54.25 14.26 17.71
N THR A 394 -54.25 14.91 18.87
CA THR A 394 -53.12 15.70 19.37
C THR A 394 -52.71 15.19 20.75
N ILE A 395 -51.42 14.98 20.96
CA ILE A 395 -50.80 14.64 22.25
C ILE A 395 -50.17 15.91 22.82
N TYR A 396 -50.40 16.18 24.10
CA TYR A 396 -49.88 17.36 24.83
C TYR A 396 -48.92 17.00 25.97
N GLN A 397 -48.57 15.73 26.10
CA GLN A 397 -47.78 15.22 27.23
C GLN A 397 -46.56 14.47 26.72
N LEU A 398 -45.47 14.62 27.46
CA LEU A 398 -44.25 13.84 27.30
C LEU A 398 -44.07 12.88 28.47
N PHE A 399 -43.41 11.78 28.19
CA PHE A 399 -43.00 10.78 29.16
C PHE A 399 -41.48 10.79 29.27
N GLU A 400 -40.95 10.67 30.49
CA GLU A 400 -39.54 10.31 30.68
C GLU A 400 -39.38 8.84 30.32
N LEU A 401 -38.42 8.56 29.44
CA LEU A 401 -38.21 7.24 28.88
C LEU A 401 -37.00 6.56 29.52
N SER A 402 -37.09 5.24 29.62
CA SER A 402 -35.92 4.40 29.85
C SER A 402 -35.66 3.56 28.61
N LYS A 403 -34.38 3.40 28.28
CA LYS A 403 -33.90 2.60 27.16
C LYS A 403 -33.95 1.12 27.55
N ARG A 404 -34.51 0.28 26.69
CA ARG A 404 -34.41 -1.18 26.75
C ARG A 404 -33.48 -1.62 25.64
N LEU A 405 -32.37 -2.26 26.01
CA LEU A 405 -31.44 -2.82 25.04
C LEU A 405 -32.14 -3.95 24.26
N PRO A 406 -31.84 -4.10 22.95
CA PRO A 406 -32.37 -5.20 22.17
C PRO A 406 -31.82 -6.51 22.72
N LYS A 407 -32.61 -7.58 22.63
CA LYS A 407 -32.17 -8.93 23.00
C LYS A 407 -31.60 -9.65 21.80
N VAL A 408 -30.56 -10.43 22.02
CA VAL A 408 -29.84 -11.20 21.01
C VAL A 408 -29.94 -12.69 21.34
N SER A 409 -30.33 -13.47 20.33
CA SER A 409 -30.41 -14.93 20.39
C SER A 409 -29.67 -15.53 19.20
N SER A 410 -28.78 -16.49 19.43
CA SER A 410 -28.02 -17.19 18.39
C SER A 410 -27.51 -18.54 18.86
N ASP A 411 -27.25 -19.44 17.90
CA ASP A 411 -26.42 -20.63 18.14
C ASP A 411 -24.96 -20.22 18.39
N TYR A 412 -24.06 -21.19 18.55
CA TYR A 412 -22.64 -20.91 18.73
C TYR A 412 -22.02 -20.20 17.51
N LEU A 413 -21.44 -19.03 17.75
CA LEU A 413 -20.74 -18.19 16.79
C LEU A 413 -19.28 -18.00 17.21
N LEU A 414 -18.39 -17.91 16.22
CA LEU A 414 -16.98 -17.62 16.44
C LEU A 414 -16.77 -16.10 16.40
N LEU A 415 -16.42 -15.52 17.53
CA LEU A 415 -16.22 -14.09 17.73
C LEU A 415 -14.72 -13.76 17.75
N ASP A 416 -14.34 -12.72 17.01
CA ASP A 416 -12.97 -12.22 16.92
C ASP A 416 -12.74 -11.17 18.01
N VAL A 417 -11.85 -11.48 18.95
CA VAL A 417 -11.61 -10.63 20.12
C VAL A 417 -10.91 -9.33 19.75
N GLU A 418 -10.15 -9.29 18.65
CA GLU A 418 -9.46 -8.06 18.22
C GLU A 418 -10.47 -6.96 17.88
N LYS A 419 -11.63 -7.36 17.34
CA LYS A 419 -12.75 -6.45 17.01
C LYS A 419 -13.51 -5.95 18.23
N MET A 420 -13.21 -6.46 19.43
CA MET A 420 -13.75 -5.91 20.68
C MET A 420 -12.93 -4.71 21.20
N GLU A 421 -11.80 -4.40 20.55
CA GLU A 421 -11.00 -3.20 20.78
C GLU A 421 -10.45 -3.02 22.20
N PHE A 422 -10.25 -4.11 22.95
CA PHE A 422 -9.55 -4.05 24.23
C PHE A 422 -8.06 -3.78 24.04
N ARG A 423 -7.60 -2.60 24.43
CA ARG A 423 -6.19 -2.19 24.37
C ARG A 423 -5.40 -2.76 25.54
N VAL A 424 -4.27 -3.36 25.20
CA VAL A 424 -3.29 -3.87 26.15
C VAL A 424 -2.64 -2.70 26.92
N PRO A 425 -2.35 -2.82 28.23
CA PRO A 425 -1.71 -1.75 29.02
C PRO A 425 -0.34 -1.31 28.50
N ASP A 426 -0.01 -0.03 28.69
CA ASP A 426 1.23 0.59 28.18
C ASP A 426 2.45 0.41 29.12
N SER A 427 2.54 -0.73 29.80
CA SER A 427 3.68 -1.06 30.66
C SER A 427 4.10 -2.52 30.56
N ASP A 428 5.41 -2.75 30.67
CA ASP A 428 6.01 -4.09 30.66
C ASP A 428 5.47 -4.96 31.79
N GLY A 429 5.15 -6.21 31.49
CA GLY A 429 4.82 -7.22 32.51
C GLY A 429 3.68 -8.15 32.13
N GLY A 430 3.43 -9.12 33.03
CA GLY A 430 2.31 -10.06 32.93
C GLY A 430 1.03 -9.50 33.54
N TYR A 431 -0.07 -9.57 32.80
CA TYR A 431 -1.39 -9.13 33.19
C TYR A 431 -2.38 -10.29 33.13
N ASN A 432 -3.33 -10.32 34.06
CA ASN A 432 -4.46 -11.25 33.98
C ASN A 432 -5.62 -10.55 33.25
N PHE A 433 -5.80 -10.83 31.97
CA PHE A 433 -6.90 -10.30 31.17
C PHE A 433 -8.21 -11.01 31.53
N LYS A 434 -9.27 -10.23 31.76
CA LYS A 434 -10.59 -10.73 32.18
C LYS A 434 -11.68 -10.15 31.29
N LEU A 435 -12.24 -10.96 30.41
CA LEU A 435 -13.38 -10.57 29.59
C LEU A 435 -14.69 -10.90 30.31
N LYS A 436 -15.64 -9.97 30.24
CA LYS A 436 -16.96 -10.08 30.84
C LYS A 436 -18.05 -9.62 29.88
N LEU A 437 -19.24 -10.17 30.08
CA LEU A 437 -20.47 -9.72 29.43
C LEU A 437 -21.56 -9.70 30.51
N ASP A 438 -22.32 -8.61 30.61
CA ASP A 438 -23.39 -8.47 31.62
C ASP A 438 -22.87 -8.77 33.05
N GLY A 439 -21.68 -8.26 33.36
CA GLY A 439 -20.99 -8.46 34.64
C GLY A 439 -20.52 -9.90 34.93
N ARG A 440 -20.88 -10.89 34.10
CA ARG A 440 -20.46 -12.30 34.21
C ARG A 440 -19.16 -12.53 33.45
N ASN A 441 -18.29 -13.38 34.01
CA ASN A 441 -17.03 -13.74 33.37
C ASN A 441 -17.27 -14.58 32.10
N VAL A 442 -16.61 -14.19 31.01
CA VAL A 442 -16.58 -14.94 29.73
C VAL A 442 -15.31 -15.79 29.69
N ILE A 443 -14.13 -15.16 29.82
CA ILE A 443 -12.83 -15.85 29.85
C ILE A 443 -11.82 -15.05 30.69
N GLU A 444 -10.86 -15.73 31.31
CA GLU A 444 -9.70 -15.12 31.99
C GLU A 444 -8.41 -15.78 31.49
N GLU A 445 -7.40 -15.01 31.11
CA GLU A 445 -6.11 -15.52 30.59
C GLU A 445 -4.92 -14.64 31.04
N GLU A 446 -3.79 -15.26 31.34
CA GLU A 446 -2.53 -14.54 31.59
C GLU A 446 -1.87 -14.13 30.26
N VAL A 447 -1.60 -12.83 30.13
CA VAL A 447 -1.02 -12.20 28.94
C VAL A 447 0.23 -11.41 29.30
N ASP A 448 1.30 -11.58 28.54
CA ASP A 448 2.58 -10.88 28.71
C ASP A 448 2.71 -9.72 27.72
N VAL A 449 3.19 -8.57 28.21
CA VAL A 449 3.37 -7.33 27.43
C VAL A 449 4.83 -6.92 27.44
N ASP A 450 5.44 -6.86 26.26
CA ASP A 450 6.83 -6.42 26.05
C ASP A 450 6.89 -4.95 25.57
N ILE A 451 7.81 -4.14 26.15
CA ILE A 451 8.10 -2.77 25.68
C ILE A 451 9.11 -2.77 24.50
N GLY A 452 8.67 -2.28 23.34
CA GLY A 452 9.53 -1.90 22.21
C GLY A 452 10.11 -0.48 22.34
N PHE A 453 10.72 0.07 21.29
CA PHE A 453 11.05 1.50 21.21
C PHE A 453 10.15 2.20 20.19
N VAL A 454 9.78 3.45 20.46
CA VAL A 454 8.90 4.24 19.60
C VAL A 454 9.65 4.70 18.33
N PHE A 455 8.97 4.62 17.19
CA PHE A 455 9.42 5.19 15.92
C PHE A 455 8.19 5.51 15.06
N ASN A 456 8.29 6.45 14.14
CA ASN A 456 7.24 6.82 13.17
C ASN A 456 7.66 6.38 11.77
N VAL A 457 6.70 6.27 10.84
CA VAL A 457 6.97 6.09 9.41
C VAL A 457 6.43 7.30 8.65
N ALA A 458 7.22 7.81 7.72
CA ALA A 458 6.84 8.86 6.77
C ALA A 458 7.31 8.49 5.36
N PRO A 459 6.60 8.90 4.30
CA PRO A 459 5.32 9.61 4.32
C PRO A 459 4.14 8.69 4.73
N ARG A 460 2.98 9.29 5.06
CA ARG A 460 1.70 8.56 5.29
C ARG A 460 0.78 8.53 4.08
N PHE A 461 1.34 8.88 2.94
CA PHE A 461 0.65 8.98 1.68
C PHE A 461 1.55 8.45 0.55
N ALA A 462 0.94 7.87 -0.49
CA ALA A 462 1.62 7.43 -1.70
C ALA A 462 0.72 7.61 -2.92
N PHE A 463 1.30 7.66 -4.11
CA PHE A 463 0.55 7.69 -5.37
C PHE A 463 0.56 6.32 -6.04
N ILE A 464 -0.52 6.00 -6.75
CA ILE A 464 -0.62 4.74 -7.51
C ILE A 464 0.47 4.71 -8.58
N GLY A 465 1.18 3.58 -8.66
CA GLY A 465 2.15 3.34 -9.72
C GLY A 465 3.45 4.15 -9.59
N ARG A 466 3.70 4.79 -8.44
CA ARG A 466 4.96 5.49 -8.16
C ARG A 466 5.69 4.85 -6.98
N SER A 467 7.00 4.65 -7.13
CA SER A 467 7.84 4.16 -6.03
C SER A 467 7.94 5.24 -4.96
N THR A 468 7.50 4.92 -3.75
CA THR A 468 7.56 5.80 -2.59
C THR A 468 8.58 5.27 -1.60
N SER A 469 9.49 6.14 -1.15
CA SER A 469 10.49 5.81 -0.14
C SER A 469 9.94 6.08 1.26
N PHE A 470 9.63 5.02 1.99
CA PHE A 470 9.19 5.08 3.37
C PHE A 470 10.40 5.05 4.31
N ILE A 471 10.41 5.96 5.29
CA ILE A 471 11.49 6.12 6.26
C ILE A 471 10.91 5.98 7.65
N ALA A 472 11.52 5.12 8.47
CA ALA A 472 11.19 4.97 9.87
C ALA A 472 12.09 5.88 10.73
N SER A 473 11.52 6.93 11.31
CA SER A 473 12.21 7.97 12.10
C SER A 473 11.90 7.88 13.60
N GLY A 474 12.69 8.53 14.46
CA GLY A 474 12.50 8.52 15.92
C GLY A 474 13.27 7.42 16.68
N SER A 475 14.11 6.65 16.00
CA SER A 475 14.97 5.63 16.61
C SER A 475 16.39 5.67 16.07
N THR A 476 17.39 5.80 16.95
CA THR A 476 18.81 5.77 16.61
C THR A 476 19.38 4.34 16.62
N GLY A 477 20.43 4.09 15.83
CA GLY A 477 21.16 2.83 15.82
C GLY A 477 20.44 1.65 15.16
N VAL A 478 19.51 1.91 14.24
CA VAL A 478 18.82 0.88 13.44
C VAL A 478 19.79 0.30 12.40
N ASN A 479 19.93 -1.02 12.35
CA ASN A 479 20.79 -1.72 11.39
C ASN A 479 20.04 -2.78 10.57
N GLY A 480 18.72 -2.83 10.69
CA GLY A 480 17.86 -3.65 9.86
C GLY A 480 16.40 -3.28 10.06
N SER A 481 15.61 -3.43 9.01
CA SER A 481 14.16 -3.25 9.04
C SER A 481 13.45 -4.28 8.17
N THR A 482 12.20 -4.54 8.50
CA THR A 482 11.31 -5.44 7.77
C THR A 482 9.98 -4.73 7.56
N TRP A 483 9.50 -4.72 6.32
CA TRP A 483 8.35 -3.94 5.90
C TRP A 483 7.34 -4.82 5.19
N ASP A 484 6.13 -4.85 5.71
CA ASP A 484 4.95 -5.39 5.04
C ASP A 484 4.03 -4.21 4.76
N PHE A 485 3.74 -3.95 3.48
CA PHE A 485 2.99 -2.76 3.05
C PHE A 485 1.47 -2.97 3.07
N GLY A 486 0.99 -4.18 3.36
CA GLY A 486 -0.44 -4.44 3.56
C GLY A 486 -1.27 -4.55 2.27
N ASP A 487 -0.66 -4.51 1.09
CA ASP A 487 -1.30 -4.66 -0.23
C ASP A 487 -1.18 -6.09 -0.81
N GLY A 488 -0.65 -7.03 -0.02
CA GLY A 488 -0.41 -8.43 -0.44
C GLY A 488 0.90 -8.64 -1.21
N SER A 489 1.71 -7.60 -1.39
CA SER A 489 3.07 -7.73 -1.92
C SER A 489 4.01 -8.51 -0.97
N SER A 490 5.16 -8.95 -1.49
CA SER A 490 6.15 -9.65 -0.67
C SER A 490 6.82 -8.72 0.34
N VAL A 491 6.95 -9.18 1.59
CA VAL A 491 7.67 -8.47 2.65
C VAL A 491 9.08 -8.05 2.20
N VAL A 492 9.40 -6.77 2.40
CA VAL A 492 10.68 -6.16 2.04
C VAL A 492 11.63 -6.19 3.25
N TYR A 493 12.86 -6.64 3.02
CA TYR A 493 13.94 -6.65 4.02
C TYR A 493 14.97 -5.59 3.65
N SER A 494 15.30 -4.71 4.59
CA SER A 494 16.26 -3.64 4.39
C SER A 494 17.33 -3.63 5.48
N ASN A 495 18.56 -3.26 5.11
CA ASN A 495 19.67 -3.06 6.03
C ASN A 495 19.72 -1.62 6.60
N SER A 496 18.73 -0.78 6.27
CA SER A 496 18.55 0.57 6.79
C SER A 496 17.21 0.71 7.55
N ASN A 497 16.86 1.92 7.96
CA ASN A 497 15.55 2.29 8.50
C ASN A 497 14.55 2.70 7.41
N SER A 498 14.81 2.41 6.13
CA SER A 498 13.96 2.79 5.01
C SER A 498 13.73 1.64 4.04
N ALA A 499 12.60 1.71 3.32
CA ALA A 499 12.26 0.80 2.23
C ALA A 499 11.46 1.54 1.16
N GLN A 500 11.65 1.14 -0.10
CA GLN A 500 10.83 1.64 -1.21
C GLN A 500 9.71 0.66 -1.51
N HIS A 501 8.54 1.18 -1.87
CA HIS A 501 7.40 0.38 -2.28
C HIS A 501 6.55 1.09 -3.33
N LEU A 502 5.83 0.30 -4.14
CA LEU A 502 4.94 0.79 -5.17
C LEU A 502 3.57 0.11 -5.00
N TYR A 503 2.52 0.93 -4.82
CA TYR A 503 1.14 0.45 -4.76
C TYR A 503 0.51 0.45 -6.14
N SER A 504 -0.18 -0.63 -6.51
CA SER A 504 -0.88 -0.76 -7.79
C SER A 504 -2.33 -0.30 -7.77
N GLU A 505 -2.93 -0.14 -6.60
CA GLU A 505 -4.34 0.22 -6.43
C GLU A 505 -4.51 1.30 -5.35
N ALA A 506 -5.47 2.21 -5.55
CA ALA A 506 -5.87 3.18 -4.54
C ALA A 506 -6.45 2.47 -3.33
N GLY A 507 -6.31 3.07 -2.15
CA GLY A 507 -6.89 2.52 -0.93
C GLY A 507 -6.16 2.93 0.33
N SER A 508 -6.66 2.42 1.45
CA SER A 508 -6.00 2.57 2.75
C SER A 508 -5.30 1.27 3.09
N TYR A 509 -3.98 1.33 3.20
CA TYR A 509 -3.14 0.19 3.53
C TYR A 509 -2.51 0.36 4.91
N VAL A 510 -2.26 -0.76 5.58
CA VAL A 510 -1.62 -0.77 6.90
C VAL A 510 -0.21 -1.32 6.74
N ILE A 511 0.77 -0.42 6.76
CA ILE A 511 2.18 -0.80 6.76
C ILE A 511 2.53 -1.36 8.14
N LYS A 512 2.99 -2.61 8.21
CA LYS A 512 3.59 -3.22 9.40
C LYS A 512 5.11 -3.17 9.25
N THR A 513 5.76 -2.34 10.07
CA THR A 513 7.21 -2.13 10.05
C THR A 513 7.84 -2.71 11.32
N THR A 514 8.91 -3.48 11.17
CA THR A 514 9.74 -3.97 12.28
C THR A 514 11.14 -3.37 12.17
N LEU A 515 11.61 -2.65 13.18
CA LEU A 515 12.97 -2.14 13.26
C LEU A 515 13.83 -2.99 14.20
N LYS A 516 15.09 -3.18 13.83
CA LYS A 516 16.12 -3.84 14.65
C LYS A 516 17.28 -2.88 14.89
N LYS A 517 17.62 -2.68 16.17
CA LYS A 517 18.79 -1.90 16.58
C LYS A 517 20.05 -2.74 16.60
N SER A 518 21.19 -2.07 16.53
CA SER A 518 22.53 -2.65 16.73
C SER A 518 22.70 -3.34 18.09
N SER A 519 21.93 -2.95 19.11
CA SER A 519 21.88 -3.61 20.41
C SER A 519 21.15 -4.96 20.41
N GLY A 520 20.45 -5.31 19.33
CA GLY A 520 19.59 -6.49 19.23
C GLY A 520 18.12 -6.26 19.59
N ALA A 521 17.77 -5.08 20.13
CA ALA A 521 16.38 -4.72 20.42
C ALA A 521 15.55 -4.60 19.13
N THR A 522 14.31 -5.07 19.17
CA THR A 522 13.36 -4.98 18.05
C THR A 522 12.09 -4.23 18.46
N SER A 523 11.49 -3.52 17.53
CA SER A 523 10.19 -2.86 17.73
C SER A 523 9.34 -3.01 16.47
N THR A 524 8.07 -3.37 16.62
CA THR A 524 7.13 -3.54 15.49
C THR A 524 5.98 -2.57 15.65
N ARG A 525 5.66 -1.80 14.60
CA ARG A 525 4.55 -0.83 14.62
C ARG A 525 3.78 -0.86 13.31
N ARG A 526 2.50 -0.49 13.38
CA ARG A 526 1.58 -0.41 12.24
C ARG A 526 1.22 1.04 11.93
N PHE A 527 1.14 1.35 10.65
CA PHE A 527 0.93 2.71 10.16
C PHE A 527 -0.04 2.69 8.99
N ARG A 528 -1.13 3.47 9.10
CA ARG A 528 -2.04 3.69 7.98
C ARG A 528 -1.37 4.58 6.95
N VAL A 529 -1.40 4.15 5.68
CA VAL A 529 -0.98 4.92 4.51
C VAL A 529 -2.16 5.02 3.56
N ILE A 530 -2.40 6.24 3.06
CA ILE A 530 -3.43 6.52 2.07
C ILE A 530 -2.76 6.53 0.70
N VAL A 531 -3.26 5.70 -0.21
CA VAL A 531 -2.83 5.73 -1.60
C VAL A 531 -3.86 6.55 -2.38
N GLY A 532 -3.38 7.66 -2.97
CA GLY A 532 -4.21 8.65 -3.66
C GLY A 532 -5.01 8.07 -4.83
N ASP A 533 -5.98 8.84 -5.33
CA ASP A 533 -6.83 8.43 -6.44
C ASP A 533 -6.06 8.33 -7.77
N ALA A 534 -6.61 7.55 -8.70
CA ALA A 534 -5.98 7.24 -9.96
C ALA A 534 -5.93 8.42 -10.92
N LYS A 535 -6.87 9.37 -10.81
CA LYS A 535 -6.88 10.58 -11.64
C LYS A 535 -5.71 11.49 -11.28
N THR A 536 -5.53 11.79 -9.99
CA THR A 536 -4.41 12.59 -9.49
C THR A 536 -3.08 11.89 -9.79
N SER A 537 -2.99 10.58 -9.51
CA SER A 537 -1.78 9.78 -9.80
C SER A 537 -1.41 9.78 -11.30
N ALA A 538 -2.40 9.66 -12.20
CA ALA A 538 -2.17 9.74 -13.64
C ALA A 538 -1.69 11.13 -14.07
N ASN A 539 -2.29 12.21 -13.56
CA ASN A 539 -1.91 13.58 -13.91
C ASN A 539 -0.47 13.91 -13.49
N LEU A 540 -0.09 13.55 -12.27
CA LEU A 540 1.27 13.74 -11.75
C LEU A 540 2.29 12.94 -12.57
N THR A 541 1.99 11.68 -12.86
CA THR A 541 2.88 10.82 -13.67
C THR A 541 3.06 11.36 -15.09
N LEU A 542 1.99 11.85 -15.72
CA LEU A 542 2.06 12.48 -17.04
C LEU A 542 2.88 13.77 -17.02
N THR A 543 2.77 14.55 -15.95
CA THR A 543 3.53 15.80 -15.77
C THR A 543 5.01 15.51 -15.55
N ASP A 544 5.35 14.55 -14.69
CA ASP A 544 6.72 14.06 -14.48
C ASP A 544 7.31 13.53 -15.79
N TYR A 545 6.62 12.63 -16.51
CA TYR A 545 7.09 12.09 -17.78
C TYR A 545 7.30 13.16 -18.86
N LYS A 546 6.47 14.21 -18.88
CA LYS A 546 6.67 15.36 -19.76
C LYS A 546 7.99 16.08 -19.42
N SER A 547 8.26 16.34 -18.14
CA SER A 547 9.51 16.96 -17.68
C SER A 547 10.73 16.09 -18.00
N ARG A 548 10.64 14.77 -17.76
CA ARG A 548 11.68 13.80 -18.14
C ARG A 548 11.96 13.82 -19.64
N ILE A 549 10.94 13.83 -20.50
CA ILE A 549 11.11 13.94 -21.96
C ILE A 549 11.88 15.20 -22.34
N LEU A 550 11.62 16.34 -21.68
CA LEU A 550 12.36 17.59 -21.92
C LEU A 550 13.82 17.48 -21.46
N ASN A 551 14.07 16.88 -20.29
CA ASN A 551 15.41 16.64 -19.78
C ASN A 551 16.21 15.69 -20.67
N ILE A 552 15.61 14.59 -21.12
CA ILE A 552 16.20 13.67 -22.09
C ILE A 552 16.53 14.41 -23.39
N GLN A 553 15.61 15.21 -23.93
CA GLN A 553 15.85 15.99 -25.15
C GLN A 553 17.03 16.95 -24.97
N SER A 554 17.12 17.62 -23.81
CA SER A 554 18.25 18.50 -23.47
C SER A 554 19.57 17.72 -23.39
N GLY A 555 19.57 16.57 -22.72
CA GLY A 555 20.71 15.64 -22.65
C GLY A 555 21.16 15.20 -24.04
N ILE A 556 20.25 14.77 -24.91
CA ILE A 556 20.53 14.43 -26.32
C ILE A 556 21.12 15.64 -27.07
N ASN A 557 20.56 16.83 -26.89
CA ASN A 557 21.04 18.05 -27.55
C ASN A 557 22.45 18.47 -27.09
N SER A 558 22.85 18.12 -25.87
CA SER A 558 24.21 18.36 -25.36
C SER A 558 25.28 17.50 -26.06
N LEU A 559 24.87 16.41 -26.71
CA LEU A 559 25.77 15.50 -27.41
C LEU A 559 26.14 16.03 -28.82
N PRO A 560 27.28 15.56 -29.38
CA PRO A 560 27.67 15.87 -30.75
C PRO A 560 26.57 15.49 -31.76
N GLU A 561 26.29 16.36 -32.74
CA GLU A 561 25.16 16.19 -33.68
C GLU A 561 25.11 14.83 -34.36
N TRP A 562 26.27 14.27 -34.72
CA TRP A 562 26.37 12.98 -35.40
C TRP A 562 26.04 11.78 -34.50
N ALA A 563 26.14 11.93 -33.18
CA ALA A 563 25.87 10.86 -32.21
C ALA A 563 24.40 10.82 -31.77
N ARG A 564 23.68 11.96 -31.86
CA ARG A 564 22.28 12.09 -31.40
C ARG A 564 21.33 11.02 -31.96
N PRO A 565 21.35 10.67 -33.28
CA PRO A 565 20.44 9.66 -33.81
C PRO A 565 20.62 8.27 -33.20
N SER A 566 21.86 7.94 -32.80
CA SER A 566 22.16 6.64 -32.18
C SER A 566 21.60 6.56 -30.76
N VAL A 567 21.68 7.66 -30.00
CA VAL A 567 21.07 7.76 -28.67
C VAL A 567 19.54 7.77 -28.75
N GLU A 568 18.97 8.53 -29.69
CA GLU A 568 17.52 8.56 -29.94
C GLU A 568 16.97 7.17 -30.29
N THR A 569 17.70 6.41 -31.11
CA THR A 569 17.35 5.05 -31.49
C THR A 569 17.47 4.09 -30.31
N ALA A 570 18.59 4.14 -29.57
CA ALA A 570 18.81 3.28 -28.40
C ALA A 570 17.72 3.46 -27.32
N LEU A 571 17.22 4.69 -27.14
CA LEU A 571 16.13 5.02 -26.22
C LEU A 571 14.73 4.74 -26.77
N ASN A 572 14.59 4.48 -28.08
CA ASN A 572 13.32 4.58 -28.79
C ASN A 572 12.61 5.92 -28.51
N PHE A 573 13.37 7.01 -28.46
CA PHE A 573 12.93 8.29 -27.89
C PHE A 573 11.65 8.84 -28.54
N ASN A 574 11.55 8.77 -29.87
CA ASN A 574 10.37 9.23 -30.60
C ASN A 574 9.11 8.39 -30.28
N THR A 575 9.27 7.07 -30.16
CA THR A 575 8.19 6.16 -29.80
C THR A 575 7.73 6.39 -28.37
N MET A 576 8.67 6.53 -27.44
CA MET A 576 8.40 6.86 -26.04
C MET A 576 7.66 8.20 -25.90
N LYS A 577 8.16 9.26 -26.56
CA LYS A 577 7.51 10.57 -26.58
C LYS A 577 6.09 10.53 -27.14
N ALA A 578 5.88 9.78 -28.23
CA ALA A 578 4.55 9.60 -28.81
C ALA A 578 3.61 8.81 -27.88
N ALA A 579 4.12 7.79 -27.18
CA ALA A 579 3.35 7.02 -26.21
C ALA A 579 2.86 7.89 -25.05
N VAL A 580 3.74 8.70 -24.44
CA VAL A 580 3.36 9.63 -23.35
C VAL A 580 2.34 10.65 -23.84
N ALA A 581 2.53 11.24 -25.03
CA ALA A 581 1.57 12.17 -25.62
C ALA A 581 0.19 11.51 -25.87
N SER A 582 0.18 10.27 -26.36
CA SER A 582 -1.06 9.50 -26.55
C SER A 582 -1.79 9.24 -25.23
N LYS A 583 -1.06 8.95 -24.15
CA LYS A 583 -1.65 8.76 -22.81
C LYS A 583 -2.19 10.05 -22.23
N LYS A 584 -1.49 11.16 -22.43
CA LYS A 584 -1.98 12.50 -22.08
C LYS A 584 -3.30 12.82 -22.77
N ASN A 585 -3.38 12.61 -24.09
CA ASN A 585 -4.63 12.84 -24.83
C ASN A 585 -5.77 11.93 -24.33
N SER A 586 -5.46 10.68 -24.00
CA SER A 586 -6.46 9.75 -23.45
C SER A 586 -6.98 10.21 -22.08
N PHE A 587 -6.10 10.74 -21.23
CA PHE A 587 -6.44 11.30 -19.93
C PHE A 587 -7.34 12.54 -20.06
N GLU A 588 -6.99 13.48 -20.94
CA GLU A 588 -7.77 14.71 -21.17
C GLU A 588 -9.17 14.41 -21.74
N LEU A 589 -9.33 13.34 -22.52
CA LEU A 589 -10.62 12.93 -23.08
C LEU A 589 -11.61 12.37 -22.04
N LEU A 590 -11.14 11.88 -20.88
CA LEU A 590 -12.02 11.35 -19.84
C LEU A 590 -12.85 12.45 -19.14
N GLY A 591 -12.38 13.70 -19.11
CA GLY A 591 -13.08 14.81 -18.44
C GLY A 591 -13.05 14.71 -16.90
N THR A 592 -13.96 15.37 -16.19
CA THR A 592 -14.03 15.34 -14.71
C THR A 592 -15.00 14.29 -14.14
N ASN A 593 -15.88 13.73 -14.97
CA ASN A 593 -16.98 12.85 -14.55
C ASN A 593 -16.76 11.37 -14.95
N ALA A 594 -15.56 11.00 -15.39
CA ALA A 594 -15.27 9.61 -15.74
C ALA A 594 -15.19 8.73 -14.48
N ALA A 595 -15.51 7.45 -14.64
CA ALA A 595 -15.38 6.46 -13.58
C ALA A 595 -13.91 6.23 -13.21
N GLU A 596 -13.64 6.01 -11.93
CA GLU A 596 -12.30 5.79 -11.37
C GLU A 596 -11.52 4.69 -12.10
N SER A 597 -12.21 3.62 -12.51
CA SER A 597 -11.61 2.50 -13.26
C SER A 597 -10.97 2.93 -14.59
N ALA A 598 -11.47 3.98 -15.23
CA ALA A 598 -10.90 4.49 -16.48
C ALA A 598 -9.55 5.17 -16.25
N TYR A 599 -9.37 5.86 -15.12
CA TYR A 599 -8.07 6.42 -14.74
C TYR A 599 -7.09 5.33 -14.29
N VAL A 600 -7.57 4.28 -13.63
CA VAL A 600 -6.75 3.11 -13.26
C VAL A 600 -6.13 2.45 -14.51
N GLU A 601 -6.90 2.32 -15.60
CA GLU A 601 -6.35 1.82 -16.89
C GLU A 601 -5.23 2.72 -17.44
N ILE A 602 -5.37 4.04 -17.30
CA ILE A 602 -4.33 4.99 -17.69
C ILE A 602 -3.09 4.80 -16.82
N VAL A 603 -3.22 4.77 -15.50
CA VAL A 603 -2.12 4.57 -14.56
C VAL A 603 -1.37 3.28 -14.87
N ASN A 604 -2.08 2.16 -15.01
CA ASN A 604 -1.49 0.87 -15.38
C ASN A 604 -0.73 0.93 -16.71
N SER A 605 -1.27 1.68 -17.67
CA SER A 605 -0.59 1.85 -18.96
C SER A 605 0.65 2.75 -18.89
N LEU A 606 0.67 3.73 -17.98
CA LEU A 606 1.82 4.59 -17.72
C LEU A 606 2.93 3.82 -16.99
N MET A 607 2.59 2.98 -16.02
CA MET A 607 3.56 2.13 -15.29
C MET A 607 4.33 1.17 -16.19
N ASN A 608 3.78 0.80 -17.35
CA ASN A 608 4.43 -0.06 -18.33
C ASN A 608 5.34 0.71 -19.30
N LEU A 609 5.41 2.04 -19.20
CA LEU A 609 6.31 2.86 -20.01
C LEU A 609 7.61 3.10 -19.25
N TRP A 610 8.73 2.70 -19.86
CA TRP A 610 10.04 3.08 -19.35
C TRP A 610 10.40 4.49 -19.83
N VAL A 611 10.46 5.46 -18.91
CA VAL A 611 10.80 6.86 -19.19
C VAL A 611 11.93 7.31 -18.25
N PRO A 612 13.20 7.35 -18.70
CA PRO A 612 14.32 7.71 -17.85
C PRO A 612 14.28 9.19 -17.43
N TYR A 613 14.89 9.52 -16.29
CA TYR A 613 14.96 10.90 -15.79
C TYR A 613 15.81 11.79 -16.67
N SER A 614 16.94 11.26 -17.16
CA SER A 614 17.92 12.01 -17.92
C SER A 614 18.80 11.09 -18.77
N VAL A 615 19.53 11.71 -19.70
CA VAL A 615 20.60 11.09 -20.46
C VAL A 615 21.87 11.89 -20.23
N PHE A 616 22.95 11.22 -19.86
CA PHE A 616 24.20 11.86 -19.45
C PHE A 616 25.41 10.96 -19.74
N VAL A 617 26.61 11.54 -19.62
CA VAL A 617 27.87 10.78 -19.70
C VAL A 617 28.18 10.21 -18.32
N SER A 618 28.08 8.90 -18.16
CA SER A 618 28.27 8.22 -16.87
C SER A 618 29.73 7.87 -16.57
N ALA A 619 30.55 7.70 -17.61
CA ALA A 619 31.97 7.44 -17.48
C ALA A 619 32.73 8.02 -18.67
N SER A 620 33.92 8.54 -18.43
CA SER A 620 34.82 8.99 -19.48
C SER A 620 36.29 8.84 -19.06
N GLY A 621 37.17 8.75 -20.04
CA GLY A 621 38.60 8.63 -19.79
C GLY A 621 39.41 8.55 -21.09
N GLU A 622 40.72 8.50 -20.94
CA GLU A 622 41.65 8.34 -22.05
C GLU A 622 42.77 7.37 -21.63
N LEU A 623 42.94 6.29 -22.39
CA LEU A 623 43.90 5.22 -22.09
C LEU A 623 44.77 4.92 -23.32
N PRO A 624 46.05 4.55 -23.13
CA PRO A 624 46.87 4.04 -24.23
C PRO A 624 46.29 2.76 -24.82
N ALA A 625 46.32 2.59 -26.15
CA ALA A 625 45.77 1.39 -26.79
C ALA A 625 46.48 0.08 -26.36
N LEU A 626 47.73 0.17 -25.89
CA LEU A 626 48.47 -0.98 -25.35
C LEU A 626 47.81 -1.62 -24.12
N VAL A 627 46.94 -0.91 -23.40
CA VAL A 627 46.22 -1.50 -22.25
C VAL A 627 45.36 -2.69 -22.71
N GLY A 628 44.81 -2.64 -23.93
CA GLY A 628 44.04 -3.74 -24.53
C GLY A 628 44.87 -4.79 -25.29
N PHE A 629 46.19 -4.80 -25.14
CA PHE A 629 47.11 -5.66 -25.91
C PHE A 629 46.70 -7.15 -25.92
N ASN A 630 46.30 -7.69 -24.77
CA ASN A 630 45.92 -9.11 -24.67
C ASN A 630 44.67 -9.46 -25.47
N ASN A 631 43.82 -8.47 -25.77
CA ASN A 631 42.57 -8.63 -26.52
C ASN A 631 42.74 -8.37 -28.03
N LEU A 632 43.99 -8.19 -28.48
CA LEU A 632 44.31 -8.05 -29.90
C LEU A 632 44.05 -9.38 -30.64
N ASN A 633 43.17 -9.32 -31.65
CA ASN A 633 42.90 -10.44 -32.55
C ASN A 633 43.77 -10.36 -33.81
N VAL A 634 44.81 -11.20 -33.87
CA VAL A 634 45.79 -11.21 -34.97
C VAL A 634 45.22 -11.76 -36.28
N GLU A 635 44.09 -12.46 -36.25
CA GLU A 635 43.50 -13.02 -37.47
C GLU A 635 43.03 -11.92 -38.42
N HIS A 636 42.66 -10.75 -37.88
CA HIS A 636 42.31 -9.58 -38.69
C HIS A 636 43.46 -9.16 -39.60
N ILE A 637 44.68 -9.01 -39.07
CA ILE A 637 45.82 -8.55 -39.89
C ILE A 637 46.34 -9.62 -40.86
N LYS A 638 46.26 -10.91 -40.48
CA LYS A 638 46.52 -12.03 -41.41
C LYS A 638 45.54 -11.98 -42.58
N SER A 639 44.26 -11.71 -42.30
CA SER A 639 43.23 -11.63 -43.32
C SER A 639 43.39 -10.44 -44.27
N ILE A 640 43.82 -9.27 -43.73
CA ILE A 640 44.06 -8.05 -44.51
C ILE A 640 45.29 -8.22 -45.41
N SER A 641 46.37 -8.83 -44.90
CA SER A 641 47.62 -9.03 -45.64
C SER A 641 47.59 -10.22 -46.61
N GLY A 642 46.76 -11.22 -46.36
CA GLY A 642 46.80 -12.51 -47.08
C GLY A 642 48.02 -13.36 -46.74
N GLU A 643 48.74 -13.02 -45.66
CA GLU A 643 50.03 -13.58 -45.24
C GLU A 643 49.94 -14.12 -43.80
N GLY A 644 50.95 -14.90 -43.34
CA GLY A 644 51.05 -15.24 -41.91
C GLY A 644 50.20 -16.40 -41.41
N ALA A 645 49.61 -17.21 -42.31
CA ALA A 645 48.82 -18.40 -41.96
C ALA A 645 49.61 -19.43 -41.12
N GLY A 646 50.94 -19.46 -41.24
CA GLY A 646 51.86 -20.34 -40.52
C GLY A 646 52.55 -19.73 -39.28
N VAL A 647 52.20 -18.51 -38.89
CA VAL A 647 52.83 -17.79 -37.77
C VAL A 647 52.01 -17.98 -36.48
N ASP A 648 52.71 -18.24 -35.37
CA ASP A 648 52.08 -18.37 -34.05
C ASP A 648 51.40 -17.07 -33.62
N SER A 649 50.15 -17.15 -33.15
CA SER A 649 49.36 -15.97 -32.82
C SER A 649 49.88 -15.20 -31.61
N SER A 650 50.64 -15.82 -30.71
CA SER A 650 51.29 -15.12 -29.59
C SER A 650 52.54 -14.37 -30.06
N GLU A 651 53.35 -15.01 -30.92
CA GLU A 651 54.51 -14.37 -31.55
C GLU A 651 54.09 -13.16 -32.37
N MET A 652 53.06 -13.33 -33.22
CA MET A 652 52.52 -12.25 -34.03
C MET A 652 51.98 -11.09 -33.19
N ARG A 653 51.26 -11.39 -32.09
CA ARG A 653 50.75 -10.36 -31.19
C ARG A 653 51.88 -9.53 -30.60
N GLN A 654 52.95 -10.18 -30.13
CA GLN A 654 54.12 -9.48 -29.60
C GLN A 654 54.80 -8.61 -30.66
N SER A 655 55.02 -9.14 -31.87
CA SER A 655 55.62 -8.39 -32.98
C SER A 655 54.80 -7.16 -33.38
N ILE A 656 53.46 -7.26 -33.38
CA ILE A 656 52.57 -6.13 -33.63
C ILE A 656 52.75 -5.05 -32.56
N ALA A 657 52.77 -5.41 -31.27
CA ALA A 657 52.97 -4.42 -30.21
C ALA A 657 54.35 -3.77 -30.26
N ASP A 658 55.41 -4.56 -30.45
CA ASP A 658 56.78 -4.05 -30.53
C ASP A 658 56.93 -3.10 -31.71
N TRP A 659 56.33 -3.44 -32.87
CA TRP A 659 56.34 -2.57 -34.04
C TRP A 659 55.50 -1.31 -33.81
N MET A 660 54.30 -1.45 -33.24
CA MET A 660 53.42 -0.32 -32.96
C MET A 660 54.11 0.67 -32.01
N GLU A 661 54.77 0.18 -30.94
CA GLU A 661 55.47 1.02 -29.97
C GLU A 661 56.67 1.77 -30.59
N ARG A 662 57.32 1.25 -31.64
CA ARG A 662 58.39 1.98 -32.35
C ARG A 662 57.88 3.05 -33.30
N ASN A 663 56.72 2.82 -33.92
CA ASN A 663 56.24 3.60 -35.06
C ASN A 663 55.13 4.60 -34.70
N TYR A 664 54.27 4.25 -33.74
CA TYR A 664 53.08 5.03 -33.40
C TYR A 664 52.86 5.15 -31.88
N GLU A 665 52.11 6.17 -31.49
CA GLU A 665 51.54 6.33 -30.17
C GLU A 665 50.02 6.45 -30.31
N LEU A 666 49.30 5.50 -29.71
CA LEU A 666 47.84 5.41 -29.78
C LEU A 666 47.22 5.70 -28.42
N SER A 667 46.28 6.63 -28.41
CA SER A 667 45.46 6.96 -27.25
C SER A 667 43.98 6.82 -27.59
N VAL A 668 43.24 6.10 -26.76
CA VAL A 668 41.81 5.84 -26.92
C VAL A 668 41.06 6.59 -25.83
N ALA A 669 40.43 7.70 -26.20
CA ALA A 669 39.46 8.37 -25.36
C ALA A 669 38.08 7.73 -25.51
N PHE A 670 37.35 7.58 -24.42
CA PHE A 670 36.02 7.00 -24.39
C PHE A 670 35.04 7.83 -23.56
N GLU A 671 33.77 7.78 -23.94
CA GLU A 671 32.64 8.27 -23.16
C GLU A 671 31.52 7.24 -23.21
N THR A 672 31.04 6.85 -22.03
CA THR A 672 29.86 5.99 -21.87
C THR A 672 28.64 6.88 -21.67
N ILE A 673 27.66 6.76 -22.56
CA ILE A 673 26.41 7.50 -22.50
C ILE A 673 25.35 6.59 -21.92
N SER A 674 24.70 7.06 -20.86
CA SER A 674 23.74 6.27 -20.10
C SER A 674 22.44 7.03 -19.86
N ALA A 675 21.38 6.27 -19.60
CA ALA A 675 20.09 6.76 -19.17
C ALA A 675 19.86 6.45 -17.70
N ASP A 676 19.41 7.45 -16.94
CA ASP A 676 19.05 7.26 -15.53
C ASP A 676 17.60 6.79 -15.40
N GLY A 677 17.36 5.56 -14.95
CA GLY A 677 16.03 4.96 -14.83
C GLY A 677 15.57 4.83 -13.38
N ASP A 678 14.30 4.45 -13.16
CA ASP A 678 13.71 4.40 -11.81
C ASP A 678 14.38 3.40 -10.85
N LEU A 679 15.03 2.34 -11.37
CA LEU A 679 15.69 1.30 -10.57
C LEU A 679 17.21 1.28 -10.72
N GLN A 680 17.71 1.61 -11.91
CA GLN A 680 19.13 1.55 -12.25
C GLN A 680 19.46 2.40 -13.46
N THR A 681 20.72 2.81 -13.54
CA THR A 681 21.29 3.42 -14.74
C THR A 681 21.53 2.36 -15.82
N THR A 682 21.12 2.65 -17.05
CA THR A 682 21.30 1.76 -18.21
C THR A 682 22.30 2.37 -19.19
N GLU A 683 23.37 1.64 -19.51
CA GLU A 683 24.33 2.05 -20.55
C GLU A 683 23.68 1.91 -21.93
N LEU A 684 23.65 3.01 -22.68
CA LEU A 684 23.03 3.05 -24.00
C LEU A 684 24.05 2.76 -25.10
N LEU A 685 25.21 3.42 -25.03
CA LEU A 685 26.27 3.31 -26.03
C LEU A 685 27.60 3.84 -25.49
N LYS A 686 28.69 3.48 -26.16
CA LYS A 686 30.03 4.02 -25.90
C LYS A 686 30.59 4.69 -27.14
N LYS A 687 31.10 5.91 -26.96
CA LYS A 687 31.79 6.71 -27.98
C LYS A 687 33.29 6.54 -27.79
N TYR A 688 34.02 6.34 -28.87
CA TYR A 688 35.48 6.22 -28.90
C TYR A 688 36.09 7.31 -29.78
N LYS A 689 37.25 7.80 -29.35
CA LYS A 689 38.13 8.65 -30.12
C LYS A 689 39.54 8.09 -30.04
N ILE A 690 40.01 7.48 -31.13
CA ILE A 690 41.38 6.97 -31.22
C ILE A 690 42.23 8.07 -31.85
N LYS A 691 43.17 8.62 -31.08
CA LYS A 691 44.22 9.53 -31.55
C LYS A 691 45.44 8.70 -31.94
N ILE A 692 45.99 8.97 -33.11
CA ILE A 692 47.13 8.25 -33.67
C ILE A 692 48.23 9.26 -33.95
N THR A 693 49.36 9.12 -33.27
CA THR A 693 50.52 9.99 -33.44
C THR A 693 51.66 9.19 -34.02
N GLN A 694 52.12 9.56 -35.21
CA GLN A 694 53.29 8.95 -35.83
C GLN A 694 54.58 9.44 -35.16
N LYS A 695 55.51 8.53 -34.86
CA LYS A 695 56.79 8.88 -34.24
C LYS A 695 57.80 9.40 -35.29
N PRO A 696 58.76 10.28 -34.92
CA PRO A 696 59.70 10.88 -35.87
C PRO A 696 60.58 9.90 -36.68
N ASN A 697 60.77 8.68 -36.16
CA ASN A 697 61.55 7.62 -36.80
C ASN A 697 60.67 6.45 -37.25
N ALA A 698 59.38 6.70 -37.52
CA ALA A 698 58.48 5.67 -38.03
C ALA A 698 58.99 5.13 -39.38
N GLU A 699 58.86 3.83 -39.58
CA GLU A 699 59.16 3.13 -40.82
C GLU A 699 58.22 3.63 -41.94
N GLU A 700 58.73 3.80 -43.16
CA GLU A 700 57.97 4.32 -44.32
C GLU A 700 57.04 3.25 -44.95
N ASP A 701 56.28 2.56 -44.10
CA ASP A 701 55.42 1.44 -44.51
C ASP A 701 53.93 1.79 -44.45
N TYR A 702 53.17 1.18 -45.38
CA TYR A 702 51.72 1.27 -45.35
C TYR A 702 51.16 0.45 -44.18
N SER A 703 50.33 1.09 -43.37
CA SER A 703 49.88 0.53 -42.08
C SER A 703 48.36 0.52 -41.98
N TYR A 704 47.80 -0.24 -41.05
CA TYR A 704 46.36 -0.36 -40.84
C TYR A 704 46.02 -0.13 -39.38
N LEU A 705 45.06 0.74 -39.09
CA LEU A 705 44.36 0.71 -37.81
C LEU A 705 43.30 -0.38 -37.90
N VAL A 706 43.36 -1.34 -36.98
CA VAL A 706 42.40 -2.42 -36.84
C VAL A 706 41.63 -2.23 -35.53
N ILE A 707 40.32 -2.48 -35.56
CA ILE A 707 39.39 -2.45 -34.43
C ILE A 707 38.76 -3.84 -34.33
N ASN A 708 38.82 -4.45 -33.14
CA ASN A 708 38.26 -5.78 -32.89
C ASN A 708 36.73 -5.72 -32.67
N HIS A 709 36.02 -5.17 -33.65
CA HIS A 709 34.57 -5.08 -33.65
C HIS A 709 34.06 -5.07 -35.09
N PRO A 710 32.95 -5.77 -35.41
CA PRO A 710 32.42 -5.82 -36.77
C PRO A 710 32.05 -4.42 -37.28
N ARG A 711 32.34 -4.17 -38.55
CA ARG A 711 32.06 -2.89 -39.22
C ARG A 711 30.59 -2.49 -39.16
N SER A 712 29.69 -3.47 -39.23
CA SER A 712 28.24 -3.29 -39.18
C SER A 712 27.73 -2.71 -37.86
N GLY A 713 28.44 -2.92 -36.75
CA GLY A 713 28.09 -2.38 -35.44
C GLY A 713 28.80 -1.07 -35.08
N ILE A 714 29.60 -0.50 -35.99
CA ILE A 714 30.32 0.76 -35.79
C ILE A 714 29.60 1.89 -36.52
N VAL A 715 29.19 2.92 -35.78
CA VAL A 715 28.70 4.18 -36.34
C VAL A 715 29.82 5.21 -36.29
N ALA A 716 30.35 5.55 -37.45
CA ALA A 716 31.55 6.36 -37.58
C ALA A 716 31.20 7.84 -37.86
N LYS A 717 31.92 8.79 -37.24
CA LYS A 717 31.86 10.21 -37.60
C LYS A 717 32.39 10.38 -39.03
N SER A 718 31.98 11.40 -39.78
CA SER A 718 32.33 11.58 -41.21
C SER A 718 33.83 11.49 -41.57
N SER A 719 34.74 11.73 -40.61
CA SER A 719 36.20 11.52 -40.72
C SER A 719 36.65 10.05 -40.75
N ALA A 720 35.76 9.11 -40.47
CA ALA A 720 35.98 7.66 -40.36
C ALA A 720 35.32 6.87 -41.52
N SER A 721 35.00 7.55 -42.62
CA SER A 721 34.27 7.00 -43.77
C SER A 721 35.01 5.92 -44.57
N GLY A 722 36.28 5.67 -44.26
CA GLY A 722 37.13 4.64 -44.88
C GLY A 722 37.27 3.34 -44.09
N LEU A 723 36.45 3.10 -43.05
CA LEU A 723 36.46 1.81 -42.34
C LEU A 723 35.87 0.71 -43.22
N GLU A 724 36.69 -0.29 -43.52
CA GLU A 724 36.34 -1.53 -44.22
C GLU A 724 36.15 -2.68 -43.23
N GLU A 725 35.47 -3.73 -43.67
CA GLU A 725 35.24 -4.95 -42.88
C GLU A 725 36.37 -5.95 -43.14
N THR A 726 36.88 -6.60 -42.09
CA THR A 726 37.87 -7.67 -42.27
C THR A 726 37.26 -8.86 -43.00
N VAL A 727 38.09 -9.70 -43.64
CA VAL A 727 37.58 -10.87 -44.39
C VAL A 727 36.86 -11.86 -43.48
N SER A 728 37.22 -11.90 -42.20
CA SER A 728 36.56 -12.71 -41.17
C SER A 728 35.19 -12.18 -40.72
N GLY A 729 34.88 -10.90 -41.01
CA GLY A 729 33.58 -10.28 -40.72
C GLY A 729 33.37 -9.84 -39.26
N ASP A 730 34.33 -10.08 -38.38
CA ASP A 730 34.28 -9.75 -36.94
C ASP A 730 35.19 -8.56 -36.55
N GLY A 731 35.83 -7.92 -37.54
CA GLY A 731 36.69 -6.75 -37.33
C GLY A 731 36.45 -5.63 -38.35
N ALA A 732 36.96 -4.45 -38.05
CA ALA A 732 36.97 -3.31 -38.94
C ALA A 732 38.38 -2.72 -39.04
N TYR A 733 38.75 -2.20 -40.21
CA TYR A 733 40.07 -1.59 -40.40
C TYR A 733 40.05 -0.38 -41.31
N VAL A 734 41.06 0.47 -41.20
CA VAL A 734 41.31 1.60 -42.10
C VAL A 734 42.80 1.74 -42.38
N GLY A 735 43.16 1.98 -43.64
CA GLY A 735 44.55 2.20 -44.04
C GLY A 735 45.11 3.54 -43.53
N ILE A 736 46.40 3.53 -43.18
CA ILE A 736 47.19 4.68 -42.75
C ILE A 736 48.33 4.84 -43.75
N ASP A 737 48.28 5.91 -44.54
CA ASP A 737 49.34 6.30 -45.46
C ASP A 737 50.44 7.05 -44.69
N TYR A 738 51.69 6.61 -44.80
CA TYR A 738 52.84 7.27 -44.18
C TYR A 738 52.98 8.75 -44.58
N SER A 739 52.66 9.10 -45.82
CA SER A 739 52.78 10.46 -46.35
C SER A 739 51.66 11.40 -45.92
N SER A 740 50.54 10.84 -45.43
CA SER A 740 49.37 11.57 -44.94
C SER A 740 48.70 10.75 -43.82
N PRO A 741 49.33 10.64 -42.64
CA PRO A 741 48.88 9.72 -41.59
C PRO A 741 47.52 10.13 -41.04
N LEU A 742 46.65 9.15 -40.83
CA LEU A 742 45.39 9.31 -40.12
C LEU A 742 45.69 9.80 -38.70
N GLN A 743 45.19 10.99 -38.33
CA GLN A 743 45.49 11.61 -37.03
C GLN A 743 44.51 11.19 -35.94
N GLU A 744 43.23 11.04 -36.30
CA GLU A 744 42.19 10.61 -35.36
C GLU A 744 41.01 9.94 -36.07
N ILE A 745 40.35 9.05 -35.36
CA ILE A 745 39.07 8.46 -35.77
C ILE A 745 38.09 8.50 -34.60
N GLU A 746 36.86 8.94 -34.87
CA GLU A 746 35.77 8.99 -33.89
C GLU A 746 34.63 8.08 -34.35
N PHE A 747 34.15 7.23 -33.46
CA PHE A 747 33.04 6.33 -33.72
C PHE A 747 32.29 5.98 -32.43
N LEU A 748 31.14 5.35 -32.56
CA LEU A 748 30.38 4.81 -31.42
C LEU A 748 29.92 3.39 -31.71
N ILE A 749 29.70 2.64 -30.63
CA ILE A 749 29.11 1.30 -30.63
C ILE A 749 27.89 1.34 -29.72
N VAL A 750 26.74 0.89 -30.23
CA VAL A 750 25.44 0.94 -29.54
C VAL A 750 25.21 -0.36 -28.76
N GLY A 751 24.62 -0.23 -27.57
CA GLY A 751 24.19 -1.35 -26.74
C GLY A 751 25.16 -1.73 -25.63
N ALA A 752 24.71 -2.62 -24.76
CA ALA A 752 25.47 -3.11 -23.60
C ALA A 752 26.70 -3.96 -24.00
N ASP A 753 26.73 -4.48 -25.23
CA ASP A 753 27.87 -5.23 -25.76
C ASP A 753 29.02 -4.31 -26.22
N ALA A 754 28.88 -2.99 -26.10
CA ALA A 754 29.94 -2.06 -26.40
C ALA A 754 31.17 -2.34 -25.49
N PRO A 755 32.31 -2.78 -26.06
CA PRO A 755 33.42 -3.30 -25.28
C PRO A 755 34.09 -2.18 -24.49
N ASP A 756 34.48 -2.40 -23.24
CA ASP A 756 35.36 -1.44 -22.56
C ASP A 756 36.66 -1.22 -23.35
N VAL A 757 37.34 -0.09 -23.11
CA VAL A 757 38.55 0.29 -23.89
C VAL A 757 39.60 -0.82 -23.93
N GLU A 758 39.75 -1.58 -22.84
CA GLU A 758 40.68 -2.71 -22.78
C GLU A 758 40.26 -3.87 -23.70
N ALA A 759 38.96 -4.07 -23.89
CA ALA A 759 38.39 -5.13 -24.73
C ALA A 759 38.19 -4.71 -26.19
N LEU A 760 38.25 -3.42 -26.51
CA LEU A 760 38.11 -2.88 -27.87
C LEU A 760 39.15 -3.45 -28.84
N GLY A 761 40.31 -3.88 -28.33
CA GLY A 761 41.34 -4.58 -29.10
C GLY A 761 41.83 -3.80 -30.32
N ALA A 762 41.88 -2.47 -30.24
CA ALA A 762 42.30 -1.61 -31.33
C ALA A 762 43.84 -1.50 -31.39
N TYR A 763 44.43 -1.62 -32.58
CA TYR A 763 45.88 -1.59 -32.78
C TYR A 763 46.26 -1.09 -34.18
N VAL A 764 47.52 -0.64 -34.34
CA VAL A 764 48.09 -0.33 -35.66
C VAL A 764 49.16 -1.35 -36.02
N SER A 765 49.10 -1.86 -37.25
CA SER A 765 50.06 -2.85 -37.77
C SER A 765 50.29 -2.65 -39.26
N PRO A 766 51.50 -2.90 -39.79
CA PRO A 766 51.72 -3.08 -41.20
C PRO A 766 51.26 -4.48 -41.62
N ILE A 767 51.44 -4.83 -42.89
CA ILE A 767 51.28 -6.21 -43.36
C ILE A 767 52.24 -7.18 -42.65
N VAL A 768 51.90 -8.46 -42.63
CA VAL A 768 52.63 -9.47 -41.84
C VAL A 768 54.10 -9.58 -42.23
N SER A 769 54.44 -9.51 -43.51
CA SER A 769 55.84 -9.56 -43.99
C SER A 769 56.73 -8.43 -43.44
N ALA A 770 56.17 -7.27 -43.14
CA ALA A 770 56.90 -6.13 -42.57
C ALA A 770 57.15 -6.26 -41.05
N LEU A 771 56.44 -7.16 -40.35
CA LEU A 771 56.62 -7.39 -38.92
C LEU A 771 57.87 -8.22 -38.58
N GLY A 772 58.59 -8.73 -39.58
CA GLY A 772 59.83 -9.51 -39.39
C GLY A 772 59.62 -10.88 -38.72
N VAL A 773 58.39 -11.40 -38.75
CA VAL A 773 58.05 -12.74 -38.24
C VAL A 773 58.45 -13.84 -39.21
N SER A 774 59.00 -14.93 -38.68
CA SER A 774 59.48 -16.05 -39.48
C SER A 774 58.32 -17.00 -39.79
N GLU A 775 57.91 -17.11 -41.06
CA GLU A 775 56.96 -18.16 -41.44
C GLU A 775 57.58 -19.54 -41.18
N LEU A 776 56.94 -20.35 -40.34
CA LEU A 776 57.37 -21.73 -40.16
C LEU A 776 57.25 -22.45 -41.52
N PRO A 777 58.30 -23.18 -41.97
CA PRO A 777 58.24 -23.88 -43.24
C PRO A 777 57.09 -24.89 -43.20
N ILE A 778 56.14 -24.72 -44.12
CA ILE A 778 55.04 -25.65 -44.35
C ILE A 778 55.65 -27.03 -44.54
N ARG A 779 55.55 -27.90 -43.53
CA ARG A 779 55.87 -29.32 -43.70
C ARG A 779 54.79 -29.89 -44.60
N PRO A 780 55.14 -30.60 -45.70
CA PRO A 780 54.15 -31.25 -46.52
C PRO A 780 53.49 -32.33 -45.66
N ASN A 781 52.28 -32.05 -45.21
CA ASN A 781 51.43 -33.07 -44.63
C ASN A 781 51.07 -34.03 -45.77
N TRP A 782 51.62 -35.24 -45.73
CA TRP A 782 51.26 -36.32 -46.64
C TRP A 782 49.88 -36.88 -46.31
N TRP A 783 48.85 -36.02 -46.44
CA TRP A 783 47.43 -36.36 -46.32
C TRP A 783 46.57 -35.29 -47.02
N GLU A 784 46.90 -34.86 -48.24
CA GLU A 784 45.93 -34.18 -49.10
C GLU A 784 45.42 -35.17 -50.14
N ASP A 785 44.25 -35.73 -49.87
CA ASP A 785 43.06 -35.58 -50.71
C ASP A 785 42.02 -36.66 -50.37
N GLU A 786 41.05 -36.28 -49.53
CA GLU A 786 39.68 -36.17 -50.04
C GLU A 786 39.06 -34.95 -49.36
N GLY A 787 38.47 -34.05 -50.16
CA GLY A 787 37.61 -32.99 -49.67
C GLY A 787 36.50 -33.59 -48.80
N GLY A 788 36.71 -33.55 -47.49
CA GLY A 788 35.70 -33.91 -46.51
C GLY A 788 35.16 -32.63 -45.94
N ASN A 789 34.19 -32.02 -46.63
CA ASN A 789 33.19 -31.13 -46.02
C ASN A 789 33.00 -31.60 -44.58
N PHE A 790 33.37 -30.81 -43.55
CA PHE A 790 33.40 -31.26 -42.15
C PHE A 790 32.11 -32.01 -41.93
N SER A 791 32.22 -33.35 -41.85
CA SER A 791 31.04 -34.17 -41.92
C SER A 791 30.41 -33.99 -40.57
N TRP A 792 29.54 -33.01 -40.46
CA TRP A 792 28.66 -32.83 -39.32
C TRP A 792 28.03 -34.18 -39.00
N GLY A 793 27.74 -35.02 -40.00
CA GLY A 793 27.47 -36.44 -39.84
C GLY A 793 28.50 -37.20 -38.99
N LYS A 794 29.77 -37.33 -39.42
CA LYS A 794 30.80 -38.09 -38.67
C LYS A 794 31.17 -37.45 -37.32
N PHE A 795 31.17 -36.13 -37.20
CA PHE A 795 31.42 -35.42 -35.94
C PHE A 795 30.24 -35.57 -34.97
N LEU A 796 29.00 -35.38 -35.43
CA LEU A 796 27.81 -35.64 -34.63
C LEU A 796 27.71 -37.12 -34.28
N ILE A 797 28.12 -38.04 -35.15
CA ILE A 797 28.20 -39.48 -34.83
C ILE A 797 29.27 -39.72 -33.77
N GLY A 798 30.44 -39.07 -33.85
CA GLY A 798 31.49 -39.16 -32.83
C GLY A 798 31.03 -38.59 -31.48
N MET A 799 30.38 -37.43 -31.49
CA MET A 799 29.81 -36.81 -30.31
C MET A 799 28.64 -37.63 -29.76
N LEU A 800 27.79 -38.21 -30.61
CA LEU A 800 26.72 -39.12 -30.23
C LEU A 800 27.29 -40.41 -29.63
N ILE A 801 28.35 -40.98 -30.18
CA ILE A 801 29.04 -42.15 -29.61
C ILE A 801 29.64 -41.77 -28.25
N LEU A 802 30.27 -40.61 -28.12
CA LEU A 802 30.77 -40.11 -26.84
C LEU A 802 29.64 -39.93 -25.83
N LEU A 803 28.50 -39.37 -26.25
CA LEU A 803 27.30 -39.21 -25.43
C LEU A 803 26.71 -40.57 -25.03
N ILE A 804 26.69 -41.54 -25.95
CA ILE A 804 26.22 -42.91 -25.68
C ILE A 804 27.17 -43.63 -24.72
N VAL A 805 28.48 -43.47 -24.88
CA VAL A 805 29.49 -44.09 -24.00
C VAL A 805 29.45 -43.47 -22.61
N THR A 806 29.36 -42.14 -22.51
CA THR A 806 29.19 -41.44 -21.23
C THR A 806 27.87 -41.78 -20.57
N LEU A 807 26.77 -41.85 -21.33
CA LEU A 807 25.47 -42.31 -20.84
C LEU A 807 25.51 -43.77 -20.40
N ALA A 808 26.20 -44.66 -21.13
CA ALA A 808 26.38 -46.05 -20.75
C ALA A 808 27.23 -46.19 -19.48
N ALA A 809 28.31 -45.41 -19.36
CA ALA A 809 29.13 -45.35 -18.15
C ALA A 809 28.32 -44.82 -16.96
N TYR A 810 27.48 -43.80 -17.17
CA TYR A 810 26.56 -43.27 -16.17
C TYR A 810 25.53 -44.31 -15.73
N ILE A 811 24.91 -45.03 -16.68
CA ILE A 811 23.96 -46.12 -16.39
C ILE A 811 24.66 -47.27 -15.64
N LEU A 812 25.90 -47.61 -15.99
CA LEU A 812 26.70 -48.63 -15.27
C LEU A 812 27.02 -48.20 -13.83
N LEU A 813 27.42 -46.95 -13.64
CA LEU A 813 27.63 -46.35 -12.31
C LEU A 813 26.34 -46.33 -11.49
N GLN A 814 25.21 -45.99 -12.12
CA GLN A 814 23.90 -45.99 -11.48
C GLN A 814 23.50 -47.41 -11.04
N MET A 815 23.65 -48.42 -11.90
CA MET A 815 23.37 -49.82 -11.55
C MET A 815 24.28 -50.33 -10.43
N TRP A 816 25.57 -49.97 -10.47
CA TRP A 816 26.54 -50.31 -9.44
C TRP A 816 26.19 -49.67 -8.10
N TYR A 817 25.91 -48.36 -8.09
CA TYR A 817 25.53 -47.61 -6.88
C TYR A 817 24.28 -48.20 -6.23
N LYS A 818 23.26 -48.51 -7.03
CA LYS A 818 22.00 -49.10 -6.52
C LYS A 818 22.22 -50.46 -5.86
N LYS A 819 22.98 -51.34 -6.51
CA LYS A 819 23.30 -52.67 -5.96
C LYS A 819 24.20 -52.59 -4.74
N HIS A 820 25.15 -51.67 -4.73
CA HIS A 820 26.09 -51.50 -3.63
C HIS A 820 25.43 -50.85 -2.40
N TYR A 821 24.61 -49.82 -2.59
CA TYR A 821 23.89 -49.14 -1.53
C TYR A 821 22.82 -50.04 -0.89
N GLU A 822 22.11 -50.86 -1.68
CA GLU A 822 21.19 -51.87 -1.16
C GLU A 822 21.91 -52.92 -0.28
N ASN A 823 23.04 -53.45 -0.76
CA ASN A 823 23.85 -54.40 0.01
C ASN A 823 24.50 -53.77 1.26
N HIS A 824 24.78 -52.47 1.22
CA HIS A 824 25.26 -51.72 2.37
C HIS A 824 24.18 -51.61 3.47
N LEU A 825 22.95 -51.26 3.08
CA LEU A 825 21.80 -51.14 3.96
C LEU A 825 21.29 -52.50 4.46
N PHE A 826 21.32 -53.53 3.61
CA PHE A 826 20.82 -54.87 3.90
C PHE A 826 21.90 -55.91 3.57
N LYS A 827 22.71 -56.26 4.58
CA LYS A 827 23.77 -57.27 4.44
C LYS A 827 23.24 -58.66 4.09
N ASP A 828 22.01 -58.97 4.50
CA ASP A 828 21.27 -60.17 4.10
C ASP A 828 20.11 -59.75 3.17
N PRO A 829 20.07 -60.23 1.92
CA PRO A 829 19.00 -59.92 0.96
C PRO A 829 17.60 -60.23 1.54
N THR A 830 17.48 -61.27 2.37
CA THR A 830 16.23 -61.73 2.96
C THR A 830 15.59 -60.67 3.87
N HIS A 831 16.40 -59.79 4.47
CA HIS A 831 15.93 -58.74 5.38
C HIS A 831 15.06 -57.71 4.68
N LEU A 832 15.49 -57.22 3.52
CA LEU A 832 14.73 -56.25 2.73
C LEU A 832 13.39 -56.84 2.30
N TYR A 833 13.38 -58.10 1.87
CA TYR A 833 12.17 -58.81 1.49
C TYR A 833 11.20 -59.02 2.65
N ASN A 834 11.71 -59.39 3.82
CA ASN A 834 10.87 -59.54 5.02
C ASN A 834 10.25 -58.20 5.43
N LEU A 835 11.00 -57.12 5.30
CA LEU A 835 10.53 -55.76 5.58
C LEU A 835 9.44 -55.31 4.59
N ILE A 836 9.66 -55.51 3.29
CA ILE A 836 8.67 -55.21 2.24
C ILE A 836 7.39 -56.04 2.43
N ASN A 837 7.52 -57.32 2.74
CA ASN A 837 6.36 -58.20 2.96
C ASN A 837 5.57 -57.81 4.23
N PHE A 838 6.27 -57.41 5.30
CA PHE A 838 5.63 -56.87 6.49
C PHE A 838 4.87 -55.57 6.17
N ILE A 839 5.48 -54.64 5.45
CA ILE A 839 4.81 -53.38 5.03
C ILE A 839 3.56 -53.69 4.20
N TYR A 840 3.67 -54.59 3.22
CA TYR A 840 2.53 -55.00 2.39
C TYR A 840 1.38 -55.60 3.21
N ASN A 841 1.67 -56.55 4.09
CA ASN A 841 0.64 -57.21 4.91
C ASN A 841 0.00 -56.24 5.91
N SER A 842 0.79 -55.34 6.51
CA SER A 842 0.29 -54.31 7.42
C SER A 842 -0.61 -53.29 6.69
N ARG A 843 -0.25 -52.90 5.46
CA ARG A 843 -1.10 -52.05 4.60
C ARG A 843 -2.40 -52.76 4.23
N ARG A 844 -2.34 -54.05 3.89
CA ARG A 844 -3.53 -54.89 3.62
C ARG A 844 -4.44 -55.02 4.84
N ALA A 845 -3.88 -55.01 6.05
CA ALA A 845 -4.61 -54.98 7.31
C ALA A 845 -5.17 -53.58 7.68
N GLY A 846 -4.98 -52.55 6.84
CA GLY A 846 -5.55 -51.22 7.02
C GLY A 846 -4.72 -50.26 7.89
N LEU A 847 -3.48 -50.61 8.26
CA LEU A 847 -2.63 -49.74 9.07
C LEU A 847 -2.08 -48.56 8.24
N LYS A 848 -2.05 -47.36 8.83
CA LYS A 848 -1.43 -46.16 8.25
C LYS A 848 0.10 -46.30 8.25
N ASP A 849 0.77 -45.77 7.22
CA ASP A 849 2.22 -45.87 7.04
C ASP A 849 3.02 -45.32 8.24
N SER A 850 2.53 -44.28 8.93
CA SER A 850 3.17 -43.74 10.14
C SER A 850 3.22 -44.75 11.28
N VAL A 851 2.16 -45.53 11.48
CA VAL A 851 2.08 -46.58 12.50
C VAL A 851 3.00 -47.74 12.15
N ILE A 852 3.05 -48.13 10.87
CA ILE A 852 3.95 -49.19 10.38
C ILE A 852 5.43 -48.77 10.58
N LYS A 853 5.78 -47.51 10.28
CA LYS A 853 7.13 -46.99 10.53
C LYS A 853 7.50 -47.00 12.01
N SER A 854 6.56 -46.67 12.91
CA SER A 854 6.79 -46.75 14.37
C SER A 854 7.07 -48.18 14.83
N GLN A 855 6.24 -49.14 14.42
CA GLN A 855 6.40 -50.56 14.78
C GLN A 855 7.73 -51.15 14.27
N LEU A 856 8.21 -50.69 13.11
CA LEU A 856 9.52 -51.11 12.57
C LEU A 856 10.69 -50.49 13.36
N LYS A 857 10.57 -49.23 13.79
CA LYS A 857 11.58 -48.58 14.67
C LYS A 857 11.66 -49.26 16.04
N GLU A 858 10.54 -49.64 16.64
CA GLU A 858 10.48 -50.40 17.90
C GLU A 858 11.19 -51.76 17.80
N ARG A 859 11.13 -52.40 16.62
CA ARG A 859 11.87 -53.63 16.30
C ARG A 859 13.33 -53.41 15.87
N LYS A 860 13.88 -52.22 16.17
CA LYS A 860 15.28 -51.82 15.96
C LYS A 860 15.71 -51.72 14.49
N TRP A 861 14.78 -51.57 13.53
CA TRP A 861 15.15 -51.20 12.16
C TRP A 861 15.59 -49.73 12.11
N LYS A 862 16.69 -49.44 11.39
CA LYS A 862 17.16 -48.06 11.23
C LYS A 862 16.23 -47.28 10.32
N GLY A 863 16.05 -45.99 10.58
CA GLY A 863 15.17 -45.12 9.79
C GLY A 863 15.46 -45.17 8.28
N GLU A 864 16.74 -45.18 7.91
CA GLU A 864 17.18 -45.28 6.50
C GLU A 864 16.77 -46.60 5.83
N GLN A 865 16.81 -47.73 6.56
CA GLN A 865 16.34 -49.04 6.07
C GLN A 865 14.82 -49.05 5.88
N ILE A 866 14.09 -48.41 6.81
CA ILE A 866 12.63 -48.29 6.74
C ILE A 866 12.24 -47.44 5.52
N ASP A 867 12.82 -46.25 5.39
CA ASP A 867 12.52 -45.35 4.28
C ASP A 867 12.93 -45.93 2.92
N TYR A 868 14.05 -46.64 2.86
CA TYR A 868 14.47 -47.37 1.66
C TYR A 868 13.43 -48.43 1.25
N ALA A 869 12.93 -49.23 2.20
CA ALA A 869 11.93 -50.26 1.92
C ALA A 869 10.56 -49.68 1.52
N PHE A 870 10.13 -48.59 2.15
CA PHE A 870 8.91 -47.86 1.75
C PHE A 870 9.04 -47.27 0.34
N LYS A 871 10.18 -46.63 0.02
CA LYS A 871 10.43 -46.13 -1.33
C LYS A 871 10.44 -47.26 -2.36
N LYS A 872 11.03 -48.41 -2.02
CA LYS A 872 11.14 -49.57 -2.92
C LYS A 872 9.80 -50.25 -3.19
N ILE A 873 8.94 -50.42 -2.19
CA ILE A 873 7.58 -50.96 -2.42
C ILE A 873 6.69 -49.97 -3.18
N ASP A 874 6.85 -48.66 -2.94
CA ASP A 874 6.08 -47.61 -3.61
C ASP A 874 6.52 -47.34 -5.08
N GLY A 875 7.60 -47.98 -5.54
CA GLY A 875 8.24 -47.67 -6.82
C GLY A 875 8.77 -46.23 -6.89
N LYS A 876 9.12 -45.64 -5.73
CA LYS A 876 9.75 -44.32 -5.58
C LYS A 876 11.27 -44.48 -5.63
N ARG A 877 11.98 -43.40 -5.98
CA ARG A 877 13.44 -43.39 -6.17
C ARG A 877 14.14 -43.73 -4.85
N THR A 878 15.13 -44.62 -4.87
CA THR A 878 15.84 -45.13 -3.67
C THR A 878 17.28 -44.60 -3.56
N GLY A 879 17.70 -43.65 -4.41
CA GLY A 879 19.05 -43.09 -4.44
C GLY A 879 19.21 -41.91 -5.40
N MET A 880 20.36 -41.82 -6.08
CA MET A 880 20.73 -40.77 -7.06
C MET A 880 19.68 -40.63 -8.19
N TRP A 881 19.65 -39.49 -8.88
CA TRP A 881 18.70 -39.21 -9.96
C TRP A 881 18.74 -40.30 -11.05
N GLU A 882 17.58 -40.93 -11.30
CA GLU A 882 17.46 -42.08 -12.21
C GLU A 882 16.76 -41.70 -13.52
N ILE A 883 17.33 -42.14 -14.66
CA ILE A 883 16.67 -42.08 -15.96
C ILE A 883 15.61 -43.20 -16.03
N PRO A 884 14.32 -42.92 -16.27
CA PRO A 884 13.20 -43.85 -16.02
C PRO A 884 13.00 -44.92 -17.10
N LEU A 885 14.07 -45.46 -17.70
CA LEU A 885 13.99 -46.39 -18.83
C LEU A 885 13.54 -47.81 -18.44
N PHE A 886 13.79 -48.25 -17.19
CA PHE A 886 13.54 -49.64 -16.75
C PHE A 886 12.65 -49.77 -15.50
N LYS A 887 12.01 -48.68 -15.08
CA LYS A 887 11.16 -48.62 -13.86
C LYS A 887 10.03 -49.66 -13.85
N PHE A 888 9.51 -50.02 -15.02
CA PHE A 888 8.48 -51.04 -15.17
C PHE A 888 8.98 -52.46 -14.86
N VAL A 889 10.22 -52.79 -15.25
CA VAL A 889 10.81 -54.14 -15.04
C VAL A 889 11.08 -54.40 -13.56
N GLU A 890 11.56 -53.39 -12.84
CA GLU A 890 11.83 -53.51 -11.40
C GLU A 890 10.54 -53.66 -10.58
N ASN A 891 9.53 -52.84 -10.86
CA ASN A 891 8.22 -52.97 -10.21
C ASN A 891 7.59 -54.34 -10.48
N ARG A 892 7.83 -54.91 -11.68
CA ARG A 892 7.39 -56.26 -12.02
C ARG A 892 8.12 -57.32 -11.20
N LYS A 893 9.45 -57.23 -11.04
CA LYS A 893 10.23 -58.17 -10.21
C LYS A 893 9.80 -58.15 -8.74
N VAL A 894 9.63 -56.97 -8.15
CA VAL A 894 9.18 -56.84 -6.75
C VAL A 894 7.80 -57.47 -6.58
N ARG A 895 6.89 -57.25 -7.53
CA ARG A 895 5.57 -57.88 -7.55
C ARG A 895 5.65 -59.40 -7.69
N GLU A 896 6.40 -59.90 -8.67
CA GLU A 896 6.58 -61.34 -8.93
C GLU A 896 7.18 -62.08 -7.71
N GLU A 897 8.11 -61.47 -6.98
CA GLU A 897 8.72 -62.07 -5.79
C GLU A 897 7.78 -62.11 -4.58
N ILE A 898 6.94 -61.09 -4.41
CA ILE A 898 5.90 -61.09 -3.37
C ILE A 898 4.81 -62.12 -3.74
N GLU A 899 4.40 -62.21 -5.02
CA GLU A 899 3.43 -63.20 -5.51
C GLU A 899 3.94 -64.63 -5.31
N LYS A 900 5.23 -64.87 -5.59
CA LYS A 900 5.89 -66.18 -5.40
C LYS A 900 5.89 -66.66 -3.95
N LYS A 901 6.02 -65.76 -2.96
CA LYS A 901 6.00 -66.14 -1.53
C LYS A 901 4.60 -66.21 -0.92
N GLN A 902 3.63 -65.48 -1.48
CA GLN A 902 2.24 -65.48 -0.98
C GLN A 902 1.34 -66.51 -1.67
N GLY A 903 1.75 -67.05 -2.82
CA GLY A 903 0.99 -68.06 -3.57
C GLY A 903 -0.30 -67.53 -4.22
N MET A 904 -0.50 -66.21 -4.25
CA MET A 904 -1.68 -65.53 -4.78
C MET A 904 -1.28 -64.22 -5.50
N PRO A 905 -2.07 -63.77 -6.50
CA PRO A 905 -1.81 -62.50 -7.19
C PRO A 905 -1.99 -61.30 -6.27
N ILE A 906 -1.11 -60.30 -6.39
CA ILE A 906 -1.12 -59.11 -5.51
C ILE A 906 -2.15 -58.08 -5.95
N ASP A 907 -2.88 -57.51 -4.99
CA ASP A 907 -3.66 -56.29 -5.17
C ASP A 907 -2.73 -55.06 -5.30
N ALA A 908 -2.74 -54.44 -6.49
CA ALA A 908 -1.90 -53.31 -6.85
C ALA A 908 -2.16 -52.04 -6.00
N ARG A 909 -3.31 -51.94 -5.32
CA ARG A 909 -3.66 -50.76 -4.48
C ARG A 909 -2.74 -50.57 -3.27
N PHE A 910 -2.06 -51.63 -2.81
CA PHE A 910 -1.16 -51.56 -1.66
C PHE A 910 0.32 -51.33 -2.02
N ILE A 911 0.62 -51.29 -3.33
CA ILE A 911 1.97 -51.06 -3.89
C ILE A 911 2.14 -49.59 -4.35
N LYS A 912 1.09 -48.89 -4.79
CA LYS A 912 1.19 -47.49 -5.23
C LYS A 912 0.19 -46.59 -4.50
N ARG A 913 0.61 -46.02 -3.38
CA ARG A 913 -0.08 -44.88 -2.74
C ARG A 913 0.74 -43.60 -2.83
#